data_AF-A0A2T4VFT1-F1
#
_entry.id   AF-A0A2T4VFT1-F1
#
_cell.length_a   1.000
_cell.length_b   1.000
_cell.length_c   1.000
_cell.angle_alpha   90.00
_cell.angle_beta   90.00
_cell.angle_gamma   90.00
#
_symmetry.space_group_name_H-M   'P 1'
#
loop_
_entity.id
_entity.type
_entity.pdbx_description
1 polymer ?
#
loop_
_entity_poly.entity_id
_entity_poly.type
_entity_poly.pdbx_seq_one_letter_code
_entity_poly.pdbx_strand_id
1 'polypeptide(L)'
;MLNSRHLTALGALFFSAVLLSACSKSDTGGCPDDLEFFRSRMWEPVMSTQCIACHKSDGLAAGTRMVLLPPSEPGAVESNFMTVRAMAREKVDGVPLLLLKPSGMHPQGHGGGTLVAQGSTRYVDFQRFTDRINGVEGACEASPVVACQPNALDPSAKRRIRMLTRFEYDNTLRDLLYLDSSWGQSLPAEEVVNGFDNNADARAVGQLLTDKLLSAAEQAAEAAMANLSRHVSCAPGDACAQQFIQDFGLRAFRRPLTDAERTRYQSLYTSVALEDGYTGGIKAIITAMLQSPNFLYRTELGQHLGDGRYALTDYEIASELSYLFWGSMPDETLFAKASAGALHLPEQISVEARRMLAAPRSRPMLEHFVSQWLDLEKLNQAQKDAIAFSDFSPTIRAAMKAETTEFFDYIVRNSSGQLQELFSADYTFASDGLAMFYRLPSGPVSSSTAAASSGLRMWELTGSGRGGILTQGSILAAQSTPQTSSPVRRGKLIRERMLCQPLPPPPPGLNVQLSPVDEQLPNRGRFQEHSSNPACASCHKLMDPIGFGFEQFDSVGRFQPEQNGNPVDASGEVLSSSATNGTFNGVDELQQKLAQSPDVHACFSKQWLRFGYGVSGDDEACVSRQLTDTFRQQGLSIPELVISLTQLPRFTQRLGDTSGTVDPGPGTGGNTGGGNTGGGNTGGGTGTPPPTSSNAQISISVQDDWGTGYCHNVKVTNSGTAPLVWTVTLTIEGTFTHAWSANSTHSGNQSTFTGLDWNDELEPGESTSFGFCATR
;
A
#
# COMPACT_ATOMS: atom_id res chain seq x y z
N MET A 1 -34.88 49.96 3.90
CA MET A 1 -34.55 50.50 2.56
C MET A 1 -33.80 49.37 1.85
N LEU A 2 -34.35 48.65 0.86
CA LEU A 2 -34.81 49.09 -0.49
C LEU A 2 -33.65 49.76 -1.27
N ASN A 3 -33.30 49.43 -2.51
CA ASN A 3 -33.63 48.32 -3.46
C ASN A 3 -32.41 48.21 -4.43
N SER A 4 -32.07 47.14 -5.15
CA SER A 4 -32.81 46.20 -6.02
C SER A 4 -33.28 46.77 -7.39
N ARG A 5 -32.60 46.32 -8.47
CA ARG A 5 -33.10 45.99 -9.84
C ARG A 5 -33.21 47.02 -11.00
N HIS A 6 -32.60 46.59 -12.13
CA HIS A 6 -33.01 46.59 -13.57
C HIS A 6 -33.36 47.87 -14.37
N LEU A 7 -32.71 47.99 -15.55
CA LEU A 7 -33.24 48.25 -16.93
C LEU A 7 -32.18 47.62 -17.89
N THR A 8 -32.36 46.96 -19.05
CA THR A 8 -33.46 46.48 -19.95
C THR A 8 -34.30 47.53 -20.69
N ALA A 9 -34.61 47.41 -22.00
CA ALA A 9 -34.15 46.50 -23.07
C ALA A 9 -34.66 46.99 -24.47
N LEU A 10 -34.24 46.29 -25.56
CA LEU A 10 -34.78 46.33 -26.95
C LEU A 10 -34.50 47.62 -27.77
N GLY A 11 -34.32 47.55 -29.11
CA GLY A 11 -34.17 46.36 -29.98
C GLY A 11 -34.38 46.67 -31.48
N ALA A 12 -34.24 45.63 -32.32
CA ALA A 12 -34.76 45.51 -33.72
C ALA A 12 -34.26 46.53 -34.78
N LEU A 13 -34.01 46.18 -36.06
CA LEU A 13 -34.04 44.94 -36.86
C LEU A 13 -33.04 45.16 -38.04
N PHE A 14 -32.89 44.39 -39.15
CA PHE A 14 -33.72 43.38 -39.81
C PHE A 14 -32.87 42.21 -40.38
N PHE A 15 -33.15 41.73 -41.61
CA PHE A 15 -32.59 40.53 -42.25
C PHE A 15 -31.91 40.87 -43.60
N SER A 16 -30.90 40.09 -43.99
CA SER A 16 -30.99 39.15 -45.14
C SER A 16 -29.78 38.22 -45.19
N ALA A 17 -29.93 37.03 -45.79
CA ALA A 17 -28.94 35.95 -45.73
C ALA A 17 -28.69 35.28 -47.09
N VAL A 18 -27.49 34.71 -47.25
CA VAL A 18 -27.17 33.64 -48.20
C VAL A 18 -26.34 32.59 -47.45
N LEU A 19 -26.55 31.30 -47.74
CA LEU A 19 -25.94 30.21 -47.00
C LEU A 19 -24.51 29.89 -47.47
N LEU A 20 -23.65 29.52 -46.52
CA LEU A 20 -22.56 28.57 -46.73
C LEU A 20 -22.39 27.76 -45.44
N SER A 21 -22.90 26.52 -45.43
CA SER A 21 -22.78 25.61 -44.30
C SER A 21 -21.61 24.66 -44.53
N ALA A 22 -20.57 24.79 -43.71
CA ALA A 22 -19.46 23.86 -43.63
C ALA A 22 -19.06 23.72 -42.14
N CYS A 23 -19.06 22.50 -41.62
CA CYS A 23 -19.09 22.26 -40.19
C CYS A 23 -17.81 22.68 -39.46
N SER A 24 -17.95 23.46 -38.39
CA SER A 24 -16.97 23.47 -37.30
C SER A 24 -16.97 22.10 -36.63
N LYS A 25 -15.92 21.29 -36.82
CA LYS A 25 -15.65 20.17 -35.92
C LYS A 25 -15.10 20.72 -34.61
N SER A 26 -15.76 20.36 -33.51
CA SER A 26 -15.16 20.37 -32.18
C SER A 26 -14.05 19.31 -32.10
N ASP A 27 -13.14 19.48 -31.15
CA ASP A 27 -12.12 18.47 -30.82
C ASP A 27 -12.76 17.24 -30.14
N THR A 28 -13.40 16.40 -30.95
CA THR A 28 -13.60 15.00 -30.59
C THR A 28 -12.24 14.32 -30.62
N GLY A 29 -11.59 14.19 -29.46
CA GLY A 29 -10.40 13.36 -29.31
C GLY A 29 -10.69 11.98 -29.91
N GLY A 30 -9.95 11.63 -30.96
CA GLY A 30 -10.27 10.45 -31.78
C GLY A 30 -10.31 9.18 -30.92
N CYS A 31 -11.29 8.31 -31.16
CA CYS A 31 -11.38 7.04 -30.45
C CYS A 31 -10.04 6.30 -30.59
N PRO A 32 -9.33 5.97 -29.49
CA PRO A 32 -8.04 5.27 -29.57
C PRO A 32 -8.26 3.91 -30.24
N ASP A 33 -7.23 3.36 -30.88
CA ASP A 33 -7.32 2.02 -31.46
C ASP A 33 -7.66 0.96 -30.39
N ASP A 34 -8.36 -0.12 -30.76
CA ASP A 34 -8.75 -1.17 -29.83
C ASP A 34 -7.54 -1.85 -29.15
N LEU A 35 -6.40 -1.97 -29.84
CA LEU A 35 -5.14 -2.48 -29.27
C LEU A 35 -4.55 -1.51 -28.24
N GLU A 36 -4.64 -0.21 -28.48
CA GLU A 36 -4.12 0.82 -27.57
C GLU A 36 -5.02 1.00 -26.33
N PHE A 37 -6.35 0.90 -26.51
CA PHE A 37 -7.29 0.82 -25.40
C PHE A 37 -7.02 -0.44 -24.57
N PHE A 38 -6.87 -1.61 -25.20
CA PHE A 38 -6.52 -2.85 -24.51
C PHE A 38 -5.20 -2.73 -23.73
N ARG A 39 -4.13 -2.24 -24.37
CA ARG A 39 -2.80 -2.08 -23.78
C ARG A 39 -2.85 -1.24 -22.50
N SER A 40 -3.40 -0.03 -22.62
CA SER A 40 -3.39 0.99 -21.55
C SER A 40 -4.49 0.83 -20.48
N ARG A 41 -5.62 0.18 -20.78
CA ARG A 41 -6.77 0.06 -19.86
C ARG A 41 -6.97 -1.34 -19.25
N MET A 42 -6.44 -2.39 -19.87
CA MET A 42 -6.64 -3.78 -19.43
C MET A 42 -5.32 -4.54 -19.24
N TRP A 43 -4.40 -4.46 -20.21
CA TRP A 43 -3.19 -5.26 -20.21
C TRP A 43 -2.24 -4.86 -19.08
N GLU A 44 -1.78 -3.61 -19.10
CA GLU A 44 -0.83 -3.09 -18.11
C GLU A 44 -1.41 -3.06 -16.67
N PRO A 45 -2.67 -2.63 -16.41
CA PRO A 45 -3.17 -2.49 -15.03
C PRO A 45 -3.67 -3.79 -14.37
N VAL A 46 -3.99 -4.83 -15.16
CA VAL A 46 -4.65 -6.06 -14.66
C VAL A 46 -4.08 -7.33 -15.31
N MET A 47 -4.18 -7.47 -16.63
CA MET A 47 -4.04 -8.79 -17.25
C MET A 47 -2.60 -9.30 -17.32
N SER A 48 -1.62 -8.39 -17.46
CA SER A 48 -0.18 -8.70 -17.52
C SER A 48 0.44 -9.11 -16.18
N THR A 49 -0.31 -9.02 -15.07
CA THR A 49 0.14 -9.36 -13.72
C THR A 49 -0.78 -10.36 -13.02
N GLN A 50 -2.10 -10.15 -13.08
CA GLN A 50 -3.08 -10.98 -12.37
C GLN A 50 -3.61 -12.13 -13.24
N CYS A 51 -4.14 -11.84 -14.43
CA CYS A 51 -4.75 -12.87 -15.26
C CYS A 51 -3.73 -13.88 -15.80
N ILE A 52 -2.57 -13.39 -16.27
CA ILE A 52 -1.54 -14.26 -16.89
C ILE A 52 -0.88 -15.25 -15.93
N ALA A 53 -0.92 -15.02 -14.62
CA ALA A 53 -0.39 -15.97 -13.63
C ALA A 53 -1.02 -17.37 -13.79
N CYS A 54 -2.33 -17.42 -14.11
CA CYS A 54 -3.04 -18.65 -14.47
C CYS A 54 -3.17 -18.84 -15.99
N HIS A 55 -3.46 -17.78 -16.74
CA HIS A 55 -3.73 -17.83 -18.19
C HIS A 55 -2.46 -17.78 -19.04
N LYS A 56 -1.53 -18.71 -18.83
CA LYS A 56 -0.31 -18.91 -19.63
C LYS A 56 -0.18 -20.38 -20.04
N SER A 57 0.71 -20.70 -20.99
CA SER A 57 0.82 -22.04 -21.60
C SER A 57 1.19 -23.17 -20.62
N ASP A 58 1.80 -22.84 -19.49
CA ASP A 58 2.15 -23.73 -18.37
C ASP A 58 1.36 -23.42 -17.09
N GLY A 59 0.37 -22.53 -17.15
CA GLY A 59 -0.41 -22.06 -16.00
C GLY A 59 -1.67 -22.88 -15.73
N LEU A 60 -2.30 -22.64 -14.57
CA LEU A 60 -3.52 -23.35 -14.13
C LEU A 60 -4.71 -23.24 -15.11
N ALA A 61 -4.72 -22.23 -15.98
CA ALA A 61 -5.73 -22.01 -17.01
C ALA A 61 -5.23 -22.26 -18.45
N ALA A 62 -4.10 -22.97 -18.63
CA ALA A 62 -3.55 -23.35 -19.94
C ALA A 62 -4.53 -24.14 -20.82
N GLY A 63 -5.45 -24.90 -20.21
CA GLY A 63 -6.50 -25.63 -20.92
C GLY A 63 -7.74 -24.78 -21.30
N THR A 64 -7.76 -23.48 -21.00
CA THR A 64 -8.88 -22.59 -21.35
C THR A 64 -8.70 -21.95 -22.73
N ARG A 65 -9.78 -21.38 -23.28
CA ARG A 65 -9.73 -20.61 -24.55
C ARG A 65 -8.94 -19.30 -24.44
N MET A 66 -8.56 -18.88 -23.24
CA MET A 66 -7.71 -17.71 -23.00
C MET A 66 -6.33 -18.17 -22.53
N VAL A 67 -5.41 -18.39 -23.47
CA VAL A 67 -3.99 -18.57 -23.18
C VAL A 67 -3.26 -17.31 -23.64
N LEU A 68 -2.52 -16.68 -22.73
CA LEU A 68 -1.79 -15.44 -22.95
C LEU A 68 -0.29 -15.76 -23.02
N LEU A 69 0.40 -15.14 -23.97
CA LEU A 69 1.86 -15.18 -24.08
C LEU A 69 2.49 -14.27 -23.01
N PRO A 70 3.58 -14.67 -22.34
CA PRO A 70 4.26 -13.82 -21.38
C PRO A 70 4.83 -12.56 -22.04
N PRO A 71 4.95 -11.41 -21.35
CA PRO A 71 5.46 -10.15 -21.92
C PRO A 71 6.89 -10.20 -22.48
N SER A 72 7.63 -11.30 -22.28
CA SER A 72 8.91 -11.60 -22.92
C SER A 72 8.79 -11.98 -24.40
N GLU A 73 7.65 -12.52 -24.84
CA GLU A 73 7.50 -13.02 -26.20
C GLU A 73 7.32 -11.88 -27.23
N PRO A 74 8.05 -11.87 -28.35
CA PRO A 74 7.86 -10.90 -29.41
C PRO A 74 6.41 -10.89 -29.95
N GLY A 75 5.74 -9.74 -29.86
CA GLY A 75 4.33 -9.61 -30.28
C GLY A 75 3.31 -10.17 -29.28
N ALA A 76 3.71 -10.43 -28.03
CA ALA A 76 2.80 -10.93 -26.99
C ALA A 76 1.55 -10.05 -26.82
N VAL A 77 1.70 -8.72 -26.77
CA VAL A 77 0.57 -7.81 -26.51
C VAL A 77 -0.46 -7.87 -27.64
N GLU A 78 0.00 -7.95 -28.89
CA GLU A 78 -0.83 -8.04 -30.09
C GLU A 78 -1.52 -9.41 -30.21
N SER A 79 -0.83 -10.49 -29.85
CA SER A 79 -1.40 -11.85 -29.76
C SER A 79 -2.43 -11.95 -28.64
N ASN A 80 -2.11 -11.41 -27.46
CA ASN A 80 -2.99 -11.41 -26.29
C ASN A 80 -4.22 -10.53 -26.50
N PHE A 81 -4.07 -9.39 -27.17
CA PHE A 81 -5.19 -8.59 -27.66
C PHE A 81 -6.13 -9.44 -28.51
N MET A 82 -5.61 -10.20 -29.47
CA MET A 82 -6.43 -11.07 -30.34
C MET A 82 -7.15 -12.18 -29.54
N THR A 83 -6.48 -12.80 -28.56
CA THR A 83 -7.08 -13.80 -27.65
C THR A 83 -8.19 -13.18 -26.79
N VAL A 84 -7.93 -12.05 -26.13
CA VAL A 84 -8.90 -11.40 -25.24
C VAL A 84 -10.06 -10.78 -26.04
N ARG A 85 -9.80 -10.32 -27.27
CA ARG A 85 -10.83 -9.89 -28.24
C ARG A 85 -11.73 -11.04 -28.67
N ALA A 86 -11.25 -12.29 -28.71
CA ALA A 86 -12.11 -13.45 -28.90
C ALA A 86 -13.00 -13.68 -27.67
N MET A 87 -12.42 -13.68 -26.46
CA MET A 87 -13.16 -13.85 -25.20
C MET A 87 -14.23 -12.77 -24.97
N ALA A 88 -14.00 -11.54 -25.42
CA ALA A 88 -14.98 -10.46 -25.38
C ALA A 88 -16.24 -10.71 -26.25
N ARG A 89 -16.16 -11.61 -27.25
CA ARG A 89 -17.28 -11.94 -28.14
C ARG A 89 -18.06 -13.17 -27.70
N GLU A 90 -17.47 -14.02 -26.86
CA GLU A 90 -18.18 -15.14 -26.25
C GLU A 90 -19.14 -14.63 -25.16
N LYS A 91 -20.38 -15.11 -25.18
CA LYS A 91 -21.46 -14.64 -24.29
C LYS A 91 -22.17 -15.81 -23.62
N VAL A 92 -22.62 -15.61 -22.39
CA VAL A 92 -23.57 -16.47 -21.67
C VAL A 92 -24.75 -15.57 -21.28
N ASP A 93 -25.97 -16.00 -21.62
CA ASP A 93 -27.23 -15.26 -21.41
C ASP A 93 -27.19 -13.80 -21.91
N GLY A 94 -26.47 -13.58 -23.02
CA GLY A 94 -26.26 -12.27 -23.64
C GLY A 94 -25.11 -11.44 -23.04
N VAL A 95 -24.61 -11.79 -21.85
CA VAL A 95 -23.51 -11.09 -21.17
C VAL A 95 -22.16 -11.70 -21.55
N PRO A 96 -21.16 -10.90 -21.96
CA PRO A 96 -19.84 -11.41 -22.35
C PRO A 96 -19.04 -12.11 -21.24
N LEU A 97 -18.37 -13.21 -21.59
CA LEU A 97 -17.55 -14.01 -20.67
C LEU A 97 -16.39 -13.22 -20.04
N LEU A 98 -15.84 -12.25 -20.78
CA LEU A 98 -14.79 -11.35 -20.28
C LEU A 98 -15.27 -10.42 -19.15
N LEU A 99 -16.59 -10.24 -19.00
CA LEU A 99 -17.17 -9.54 -17.85
C LEU A 99 -17.58 -10.52 -16.75
N LEU A 100 -18.24 -11.62 -17.13
CA LEU A 100 -18.76 -12.61 -16.18
C LEU A 100 -17.68 -13.33 -15.38
N LYS A 101 -16.61 -13.83 -16.02
CA LYS A 101 -15.61 -14.66 -15.32
C LYS A 101 -14.71 -13.84 -14.39
N PRO A 102 -14.03 -12.76 -14.83
CA PRO A 102 -13.16 -11.97 -13.94
C PRO A 102 -13.89 -11.31 -12.76
N SER A 103 -15.20 -11.09 -12.84
CA SER A 103 -16.00 -10.51 -11.76
C SER A 103 -16.63 -11.53 -10.80
N GLY A 104 -16.48 -12.82 -11.06
CA GLY A 104 -17.16 -13.88 -10.31
C GLY A 104 -18.65 -14.07 -10.64
N MET A 105 -19.24 -13.22 -11.49
CA MET A 105 -20.67 -13.31 -11.88
C MET A 105 -21.01 -14.46 -12.83
N HIS A 106 -20.03 -15.21 -13.34
CA HIS A 106 -20.28 -16.36 -14.19
C HIS A 106 -20.94 -17.51 -13.40
N PRO A 107 -22.00 -18.18 -13.89
CA PRO A 107 -22.67 -19.26 -13.15
C PRO A 107 -21.79 -20.46 -12.79
N GLN A 108 -20.68 -20.67 -13.51
CA GLN A 108 -19.65 -21.68 -13.21
C GLN A 108 -18.38 -21.07 -12.59
N GLY A 109 -18.50 -19.87 -12.00
CA GLY A 109 -17.41 -19.09 -11.43
C GLY A 109 -16.19 -18.88 -12.34
N HIS A 110 -15.06 -18.65 -11.68
CA HIS A 110 -13.73 -18.49 -12.26
C HIS A 110 -12.69 -19.01 -11.26
N GLY A 111 -11.87 -20.00 -11.67
CA GLY A 111 -10.97 -20.73 -10.75
C GLY A 111 -9.81 -19.92 -10.15
N GLY A 112 -9.64 -18.66 -10.54
CA GLY A 112 -8.75 -17.70 -9.89
C GLY A 112 -9.46 -16.71 -8.95
N GLY A 113 -10.74 -16.95 -8.61
CA GLY A 113 -11.57 -16.02 -7.84
C GLY A 113 -11.94 -14.75 -8.62
N THR A 114 -12.48 -13.76 -7.91
CA THR A 114 -12.85 -12.45 -8.45
C THR A 114 -11.62 -11.55 -8.57
N LEU A 115 -11.23 -11.23 -9.80
CA LEU A 115 -10.10 -10.36 -10.13
C LEU A 115 -10.54 -8.91 -10.47
N VAL A 116 -11.79 -8.72 -10.89
CA VAL A 116 -12.33 -7.45 -11.40
C VAL A 116 -13.74 -7.24 -10.82
N ALA A 117 -13.81 -6.71 -9.60
CA ALA A 117 -15.06 -6.53 -8.86
C ALA A 117 -16.09 -5.69 -9.64
N GLN A 118 -17.36 -6.12 -9.59
CA GLN A 118 -18.47 -5.41 -10.25
C GLN A 118 -18.59 -3.97 -9.74
N GLY A 119 -18.66 -3.00 -10.65
CA GLY A 119 -18.72 -1.57 -10.32
C GLY A 119 -17.37 -0.88 -10.11
N SER A 120 -16.25 -1.62 -10.09
CA SER A 120 -14.90 -1.03 -10.09
C SER A 120 -14.59 -0.31 -11.41
N THR A 121 -13.62 0.61 -11.39
CA THR A 121 -13.11 1.27 -12.61
C THR A 121 -12.62 0.24 -13.64
N ARG A 122 -11.98 -0.83 -13.16
CA ARG A 122 -11.48 -1.96 -13.97
C ARG A 122 -12.63 -2.69 -14.68
N TYR A 123 -13.75 -2.92 -13.99
CA TYR A 123 -14.94 -3.53 -14.59
C TYR A 123 -15.50 -2.67 -15.72
N VAL A 124 -15.54 -1.34 -15.54
CA VAL A 124 -15.99 -0.39 -16.57
C VAL A 124 -15.05 -0.38 -17.78
N ASP A 125 -13.73 -0.49 -17.60
CA ASP A 125 -12.79 -0.60 -18.72
C ASP A 125 -12.91 -1.94 -19.47
N PHE A 126 -13.06 -3.06 -18.76
CA PHE A 126 -13.34 -4.36 -19.37
C PHE A 126 -14.68 -4.34 -20.14
N GLN A 127 -15.71 -3.69 -19.60
CA GLN A 127 -17.01 -3.49 -20.26
C GLN A 127 -16.86 -2.66 -21.52
N ARG A 128 -16.20 -1.50 -21.46
CA ARG A 128 -15.96 -0.63 -22.63
C ARG A 128 -15.18 -1.33 -23.74
N PHE A 129 -14.10 -2.05 -23.42
CA PHE A 129 -13.38 -2.86 -24.41
C PHE A 129 -14.33 -3.85 -25.08
N THR A 130 -15.11 -4.56 -24.27
CA THR A 130 -16.07 -5.56 -24.73
C THR A 130 -17.14 -4.95 -25.64
N ASP A 131 -17.72 -3.81 -25.27
CA ASP A 131 -18.73 -3.09 -26.05
C ASP A 131 -18.18 -2.64 -27.40
N ARG A 132 -16.94 -2.11 -27.43
CA ARG A 132 -16.22 -1.75 -28.67
C ARG A 132 -16.01 -2.96 -29.59
N ILE A 133 -15.48 -4.05 -29.04
CA ILE A 133 -15.19 -5.29 -29.78
C ILE A 133 -16.46 -5.97 -30.34
N ASN A 134 -17.63 -5.73 -29.72
CA ASN A 134 -18.93 -6.18 -30.17
C ASN A 134 -19.68 -5.15 -31.06
N GLY A 135 -19.11 -3.97 -31.31
CA GLY A 135 -19.71 -2.95 -32.18
C GLY A 135 -20.93 -2.24 -31.59
N VAL A 136 -20.99 -2.08 -30.27
CA VAL A 136 -22.08 -1.35 -29.59
C VAL A 136 -22.00 0.14 -29.94
N GLU A 137 -23.13 0.71 -30.38
CA GLU A 137 -23.24 2.13 -30.69
C GLU A 137 -22.97 2.98 -29.43
N GLY A 138 -22.16 4.04 -29.56
CA GLY A 138 -21.68 4.83 -28.41
C GLY A 138 -20.52 4.21 -27.62
N ALA A 139 -20.01 3.01 -27.94
CA ALA A 139 -18.88 2.42 -27.20
C ALA A 139 -17.52 3.14 -27.39
N CYS A 140 -17.40 3.93 -28.46
CA CYS A 140 -16.31 4.89 -28.67
C CYS A 140 -16.58 6.28 -28.05
N GLU A 141 -17.82 6.56 -27.66
CA GLU A 141 -18.14 7.75 -26.88
C GLU A 141 -17.81 7.51 -25.41
N ALA A 142 -17.85 8.56 -24.58
CA ALA A 142 -17.52 8.47 -23.16
C ALA A 142 -18.65 7.77 -22.36
N SER A 143 -18.77 6.45 -22.56
CA SER A 143 -19.65 5.54 -21.80
C SER A 143 -19.63 5.90 -20.31
N PRO A 144 -20.81 5.99 -19.65
CA PRO A 144 -20.96 6.77 -18.42
C PRO A 144 -19.92 6.37 -17.37
N VAL A 145 -19.09 7.34 -17.01
CA VAL A 145 -18.34 7.30 -15.75
C VAL A 145 -19.37 6.99 -14.67
N VAL A 146 -19.12 6.01 -13.79
CA VAL A 146 -19.90 5.84 -12.55
C VAL A 146 -19.81 7.18 -11.83
N ALA A 147 -20.85 7.99 -11.98
CA ALA A 147 -20.69 9.44 -11.90
C ALA A 147 -20.28 9.77 -10.48
N CYS A 148 -19.10 10.37 -10.31
CA CYS A 148 -18.49 10.48 -8.99
C CYS A 148 -19.40 11.27 -8.05
N GLN A 149 -20.14 10.55 -7.21
CA GLN A 149 -21.09 11.11 -6.27
C GLN A 149 -20.28 11.77 -5.15
N PRO A 150 -20.33 13.10 -5.01
CA PRO A 150 -19.59 13.77 -3.96
C PRO A 150 -20.05 13.26 -2.60
N ASN A 151 -19.12 12.85 -1.75
CA ASN A 151 -19.39 12.26 -0.44
C ASN A 151 -20.12 10.90 -0.47
N ALA A 152 -19.96 10.10 -1.53
CA ALA A 152 -20.24 8.67 -1.46
C ALA A 152 -19.12 7.90 -0.73
N LEU A 153 -19.50 6.80 -0.07
CA LEU A 153 -18.56 5.83 0.48
C LEU A 153 -17.93 5.03 -0.67
N ASP A 154 -16.61 4.99 -0.76
CA ASP A 154 -15.91 4.36 -1.88
C ASP A 154 -15.72 2.84 -1.69
N PRO A 155 -15.63 2.04 -2.78
CA PRO A 155 -15.57 0.57 -2.67
C PRO A 155 -14.32 0.00 -1.97
N SER A 156 -13.27 0.80 -1.73
CA SER A 156 -12.10 0.37 -0.95
C SER A 156 -12.25 0.60 0.56
N ALA A 157 -13.36 1.17 1.02
CA ALA A 157 -13.66 1.39 2.44
C ALA A 157 -14.28 0.13 3.11
N LYS A 158 -13.64 -1.03 2.98
CA LYS A 158 -14.15 -2.32 3.49
C LYS A 158 -13.92 -2.49 5.00
N ARG A 159 -14.82 -3.19 5.71
CA ARG A 159 -14.60 -3.65 7.09
C ARG A 159 -13.32 -4.47 7.15
N ARG A 160 -12.47 -4.25 8.16
CA ARG A 160 -11.20 -4.97 8.30
C ARG A 160 -10.62 -4.90 9.71
N ILE A 161 -9.55 -5.65 9.92
CA ILE A 161 -8.57 -5.44 11.00
C ILE A 161 -7.21 -5.11 10.37
N ARG A 162 -6.46 -4.19 10.97
CA ARG A 162 -5.13 -3.78 10.51
C ARG A 162 -4.12 -3.99 11.63
N MET A 163 -3.12 -4.85 11.41
CA MET A 163 -2.01 -5.01 12.35
C MET A 163 -1.25 -3.67 12.45
N LEU A 164 -0.75 -3.35 13.65
CA LEU A 164 0.18 -2.23 13.80
C LEU A 164 1.46 -2.49 13.02
N THR A 165 1.93 -1.54 12.22
CA THR A 165 3.29 -1.59 11.66
C THR A 165 4.32 -1.48 12.80
N ARG A 166 5.59 -1.82 12.55
CA ARG A 166 6.70 -1.64 13.50
C ARG A 166 6.75 -0.22 14.09
N PHE A 167 6.51 0.79 13.26
CA PHE A 167 6.46 2.19 13.66
C PHE A 167 5.24 2.46 14.56
N GLU A 168 4.05 1.99 14.16
CA GLU A 168 2.84 2.09 14.97
C GLU A 168 2.98 1.34 16.32
N TYR A 169 3.68 0.20 16.33
CA TYR A 169 3.94 -0.64 17.49
C TYR A 169 4.91 0.02 18.49
N ASP A 170 6.08 0.48 18.03
CA ASP A 170 7.07 1.15 18.91
C ASP A 170 6.51 2.47 19.50
N ASN A 171 5.77 3.26 18.71
CA ASN A 171 5.13 4.48 19.22
C ASN A 171 4.00 4.16 20.21
N THR A 172 3.20 3.12 19.95
CA THR A 172 2.14 2.69 20.89
C THR A 172 2.74 2.17 22.19
N LEU A 173 3.85 1.41 22.15
CA LEU A 173 4.55 1.00 23.37
C LEU A 173 5.17 2.20 24.10
N ARG A 174 5.74 3.18 23.41
CA ARG A 174 6.22 4.43 24.02
C ARG A 174 5.10 5.14 24.78
N ASP A 175 3.96 5.37 24.14
CA ASP A 175 2.87 6.14 24.73
C ASP A 175 2.05 5.34 25.77
N LEU A 176 2.07 4.00 25.73
CA LEU A 176 1.43 3.13 26.72
C LEU A 176 2.32 2.90 27.95
N LEU A 177 3.62 2.64 27.74
CA LEU A 177 4.59 2.25 28.78
C LEU A 177 5.47 3.40 29.27
N TYR A 178 5.46 4.57 28.61
CA TYR A 178 6.35 5.70 28.90
C TYR A 178 7.85 5.33 28.83
N LEU A 179 8.21 4.46 27.88
CA LEU A 179 9.56 3.95 27.62
C LEU A 179 10.01 4.33 26.20
N ASP A 180 11.26 4.74 26.03
CA ASP A 180 11.87 4.84 24.70
C ASP A 180 12.47 3.49 24.30
N SER A 181 11.94 2.92 23.22
CA SER A 181 12.25 1.57 22.75
C SER A 181 12.27 1.47 21.23
N SER A 182 12.84 0.37 20.72
CA SER A 182 12.84 0.00 19.30
C SER A 182 12.57 -1.50 19.11
N TRP A 183 11.65 -2.07 19.90
CA TRP A 183 11.30 -3.50 19.84
C TRP A 183 10.62 -3.86 18.52
N GLY A 184 9.88 -2.93 17.92
CA GLY A 184 9.31 -3.05 16.57
C GLY A 184 10.38 -3.38 15.52
N GLN A 185 11.57 -2.79 15.61
CA GLN A 185 12.67 -3.11 14.67
C GLN A 185 13.14 -4.57 14.72
N SER A 186 12.82 -5.32 15.79
CA SER A 186 13.11 -6.76 15.89
C SER A 186 12.09 -7.68 15.21
N LEU A 187 10.91 -7.16 14.86
CA LEU A 187 9.86 -7.86 14.12
C LEU A 187 10.23 -7.97 12.63
N PRO A 188 9.75 -8.99 11.89
CA PRO A 188 9.85 -9.04 10.42
C PRO A 188 9.26 -7.81 9.71
N ALA A 189 9.90 -7.40 8.61
CA ALA A 189 9.48 -6.24 7.82
C ALA A 189 8.13 -6.45 7.13
N GLU A 190 7.45 -5.35 6.88
CA GLU A 190 6.18 -5.26 6.17
C GLU A 190 6.33 -5.29 4.65
N GLU A 191 5.26 -5.77 4.02
CA GLU A 191 5.06 -5.87 2.60
C GLU A 191 4.75 -4.47 2.02
N VAL A 192 5.77 -3.81 1.48
CA VAL A 192 5.67 -2.43 0.97
C VAL A 192 4.88 -2.37 -0.35
N VAL A 193 3.63 -1.90 -0.28
CA VAL A 193 2.73 -1.77 -1.44
C VAL A 193 2.64 -0.32 -1.91
N ASN A 194 2.89 -0.06 -3.20
CA ASN A 194 2.99 1.29 -3.77
C ASN A 194 3.96 2.24 -3.02
N GLY A 195 4.90 1.71 -2.22
CA GLY A 195 5.83 2.48 -1.38
C GLY A 195 5.43 2.67 0.07
N PHE A 196 4.25 2.24 0.50
CA PHE A 196 3.80 2.36 1.89
C PHE A 196 3.77 0.98 2.57
N ASP A 197 4.16 0.94 3.85
CA ASP A 197 4.36 -0.30 4.62
C ASP A 197 3.11 -0.80 5.37
N ASN A 198 1.97 -0.13 5.17
CA ASN A 198 0.81 -0.22 6.05
C ASN A 198 -0.48 -0.77 5.39
N ASN A 199 -0.31 -1.50 4.29
CA ASN A 199 -1.39 -2.17 3.57
C ASN A 199 -1.81 -3.45 4.32
N ALA A 200 -3.05 -3.48 4.82
CA ALA A 200 -3.54 -4.59 5.62
C ALA A 200 -3.71 -5.90 4.80
N ASP A 201 -4.12 -5.78 3.55
CA ASP A 201 -4.41 -6.93 2.66
C ASP A 201 -3.15 -7.71 2.25
N ALA A 202 -1.97 -7.06 2.32
CA ALA A 202 -0.68 -7.65 1.96
C ALA A 202 0.10 -8.23 3.16
N ARG A 203 -0.33 -7.99 4.41
CA ARG A 203 0.48 -8.29 5.60
C ARG A 203 0.44 -9.78 5.97
N ALA A 204 1.53 -10.51 5.74
CA ALA A 204 1.62 -11.92 6.13
C ALA A 204 1.97 -12.09 7.63
N VAL A 205 1.28 -13.02 8.30
CA VAL A 205 1.53 -13.35 9.72
C VAL A 205 2.18 -14.74 9.81
N GLY A 206 3.50 -14.78 9.60
CA GLY A 206 4.31 -16.00 9.75
C GLY A 206 4.81 -16.22 11.18
N GLN A 207 5.23 -17.46 11.50
CA GLN A 207 5.71 -17.85 12.84
C GLN A 207 6.77 -16.89 13.41
N LEU A 208 7.75 -16.48 12.60
CA LEU A 208 8.81 -15.55 13.03
C LEU A 208 8.27 -14.20 13.53
N LEU A 209 7.13 -13.72 13.02
CA LEU A 209 6.48 -12.52 13.53
C LEU A 209 5.84 -12.78 14.89
N THR A 210 5.13 -13.90 15.06
CA THR A 210 4.54 -14.32 16.34
C THR A 210 5.59 -14.48 17.43
N ASP A 211 6.69 -15.19 17.16
CA ASP A 211 7.78 -15.43 18.11
C ASP A 211 8.46 -14.10 18.54
N LYS A 212 8.60 -13.16 17.61
CA LYS A 212 9.15 -11.82 17.89
C LYS A 212 8.17 -10.92 18.64
N LEU A 213 6.86 -11.01 18.38
CA LEU A 213 5.83 -10.28 19.12
C LEU A 213 5.71 -10.76 20.57
N LEU A 214 5.80 -12.08 20.82
CA LEU A 214 5.91 -12.65 22.17
C LEU A 214 7.15 -12.09 22.89
N SER A 215 8.33 -12.23 22.29
CA SER A 215 9.58 -11.80 22.92
C SER A 215 9.65 -10.28 23.14
N ALA A 216 9.05 -9.48 22.25
CA ALA A 216 8.90 -8.03 22.43
C ALA A 216 7.95 -7.70 23.59
N ALA A 217 6.80 -8.36 23.69
CA ALA A 217 5.84 -8.17 24.77
C ALA A 217 6.42 -8.51 26.15
N GLU A 218 7.20 -9.60 26.26
CA GLU A 218 7.88 -10.00 27.51
C GLU A 218 8.94 -8.98 27.94
N GLN A 219 9.78 -8.51 27.00
CA GLN A 219 10.80 -7.48 27.25
C GLN A 219 10.16 -6.13 27.63
N ALA A 220 9.08 -5.75 26.94
CA ALA A 220 8.35 -4.52 27.21
C ALA A 220 7.67 -4.55 28.59
N ALA A 221 7.08 -5.68 28.97
CA ALA A 221 6.51 -5.88 30.30
C ALA A 221 7.58 -5.80 31.40
N GLU A 222 8.73 -6.48 31.23
CA GLU A 222 9.84 -6.41 32.19
C GLU A 222 10.36 -4.96 32.36
N ALA A 223 10.57 -4.25 31.26
CA ALA A 223 11.02 -2.86 31.29
C ALA A 223 10.00 -1.90 31.93
N ALA A 224 8.69 -2.18 31.78
CA ALA A 224 7.63 -1.42 32.44
C ALA A 224 7.61 -1.64 33.97
N MET A 225 7.94 -2.84 34.45
CA MET A 225 8.01 -3.11 35.90
C MET A 225 9.06 -2.25 36.61
N ALA A 226 10.17 -1.92 35.95
CA ALA A 226 11.19 -1.00 36.48
C ALA A 226 10.67 0.43 36.74
N ASN A 227 9.53 0.81 36.13
CA ASN A 227 8.87 2.10 36.28
C ASN A 227 7.39 1.96 36.72
N LEU A 228 7.03 0.88 37.42
CA LEU A 228 5.64 0.53 37.76
C LEU A 228 4.81 1.68 38.36
N SER A 229 5.43 2.60 39.12
CA SER A 229 4.77 3.78 39.70
C SER A 229 4.30 4.82 38.68
N ARG A 230 4.69 4.72 37.40
CA ARG A 230 4.09 5.48 36.28
C ARG A 230 2.79 4.85 35.76
N HIS A 231 2.55 3.58 36.09
CA HIS A 231 1.40 2.80 35.62
C HIS A 231 0.37 2.54 36.72
N VAL A 232 0.81 2.57 37.98
CA VAL A 232 0.02 2.27 39.16
C VAL A 232 0.22 3.36 40.21
N SER A 233 -0.86 4.08 40.52
CA SER A 233 -0.89 5.17 41.52
C SER A 233 -1.52 4.77 42.85
N CYS A 234 -2.08 3.56 42.94
CA CYS A 234 -2.76 3.02 44.12
C CYS A 234 -1.86 2.07 44.95
N ALA A 235 -2.29 1.77 46.17
CA ALA A 235 -1.56 0.84 47.05
C ALA A 235 -1.66 -0.62 46.54
N PRO A 236 -0.56 -1.40 46.52
CA PRO A 236 -0.56 -2.79 46.05
C PRO A 236 -1.63 -3.68 46.69
N GLY A 237 -2.32 -4.45 45.86
CA GLY A 237 -3.44 -5.32 46.24
C GLY A 237 -4.52 -5.41 45.16
N ASP A 238 -5.49 -6.30 45.35
CA ASP A 238 -6.38 -6.74 44.26
C ASP A 238 -7.27 -5.63 43.70
N ALA A 239 -7.79 -4.72 44.55
CA ALA A 239 -8.57 -3.57 44.08
C ALA A 239 -7.73 -2.62 43.20
N CYS A 240 -6.42 -2.52 43.47
CA CYS A 240 -5.50 -1.72 42.68
C CYS A 240 -5.11 -2.43 41.37
N ALA A 241 -4.99 -3.75 41.38
CA ALA A 241 -4.86 -4.55 40.15
C ALA A 241 -6.10 -4.46 39.26
N GLN A 242 -7.31 -4.51 39.86
CA GLN A 242 -8.58 -4.35 39.14
C GLN A 242 -8.71 -2.98 38.49
N GLN A 243 -8.25 -1.90 39.16
CA GLN A 243 -8.17 -0.57 38.57
C GLN A 243 -7.16 -0.52 37.41
N PHE A 244 -5.93 -1.02 37.64
CA PHE A 244 -4.89 -1.09 36.61
C PHE A 244 -5.35 -1.84 35.35
N ILE A 245 -6.00 -3.01 35.50
CA ILE A 245 -6.54 -3.81 34.38
C ILE A 245 -7.53 -2.98 33.53
N GLN A 246 -8.33 -2.12 34.15
CA GLN A 246 -9.29 -1.26 33.43
C GLN A 246 -8.59 -0.10 32.72
N ASP A 247 -7.73 0.65 33.41
CA ASP A 247 -7.09 1.85 32.86
C ASP A 247 -6.03 1.50 31.79
N PHE A 248 -5.24 0.46 32.03
CA PHE A 248 -4.28 -0.07 31.06
C PHE A 248 -4.99 -0.73 29.88
N GLY A 249 -6.06 -1.51 30.15
CA GLY A 249 -6.85 -2.17 29.11
C GLY A 249 -7.53 -1.18 28.16
N LEU A 250 -8.11 -0.09 28.69
CA LEU A 250 -8.69 1.01 27.90
C LEU A 250 -7.67 1.60 26.92
N ARG A 251 -6.43 1.82 27.38
CA ARG A 251 -5.35 2.40 26.58
C ARG A 251 -4.77 1.41 25.57
N ALA A 252 -4.48 0.19 26.00
CA ALA A 252 -3.88 -0.86 25.18
C ALA A 252 -4.81 -1.31 24.05
N PHE A 253 -6.10 -1.52 24.34
CA PHE A 253 -7.08 -1.97 23.34
C PHE A 253 -7.82 -0.80 22.67
N ARG A 254 -7.57 0.43 23.13
CA ARG A 254 -8.10 1.70 22.59
C ARG A 254 -9.63 1.82 22.65
N ARG A 255 -10.26 0.97 23.46
CA ARG A 255 -11.68 0.93 23.81
C ARG A 255 -11.83 0.37 25.23
N PRO A 256 -12.95 0.59 25.93
CA PRO A 256 -13.22 -0.08 27.20
C PRO A 256 -13.16 -1.61 27.06
N LEU A 257 -12.65 -2.27 28.09
CA LEU A 257 -12.75 -3.72 28.21
C LEU A 257 -14.20 -4.15 28.39
N THR A 258 -14.60 -5.25 27.75
CA THR A 258 -15.85 -5.96 28.05
C THR A 258 -15.77 -6.65 29.41
N ASP A 259 -16.90 -7.02 30.01
CA ASP A 259 -16.92 -7.79 31.26
C ASP A 259 -16.21 -9.15 31.16
N ALA A 260 -16.28 -9.81 30.00
CA ALA A 260 -15.55 -11.03 29.74
C ALA A 260 -14.02 -10.81 29.75
N GLU A 261 -13.54 -9.71 29.13
CA GLU A 261 -12.13 -9.34 29.15
C GLU A 261 -11.67 -8.93 30.55
N ARG A 262 -12.43 -8.08 31.26
CA ARG A 262 -12.17 -7.72 32.67
C ARG A 262 -12.03 -8.97 33.53
N THR A 263 -12.97 -9.90 33.42
CA THR A 263 -12.97 -11.15 34.20
C THR A 263 -11.76 -12.03 33.84
N ARG A 264 -11.46 -12.20 32.55
CA ARG A 264 -10.30 -12.98 32.08
C ARG A 264 -8.97 -12.44 32.62
N TYR A 265 -8.76 -11.13 32.53
CA TYR A 265 -7.52 -10.52 33.02
C TYR A 265 -7.46 -10.50 34.55
N GLN A 266 -8.58 -10.28 35.26
CA GLN A 266 -8.61 -10.40 36.72
C GLN A 266 -8.26 -11.82 37.18
N SER A 267 -8.78 -12.85 36.52
CA SER A 267 -8.43 -14.25 36.81
C SER A 267 -6.94 -14.55 36.59
N LEU A 268 -6.34 -14.03 35.50
CA LEU A 268 -4.91 -14.19 35.21
C LEU A 268 -4.02 -13.51 36.27
N TYR A 269 -4.36 -12.28 36.67
CA TYR A 269 -3.67 -11.60 37.76
C TYR A 269 -3.76 -12.44 39.04
N THR A 270 -4.95 -12.92 39.42
CA THR A 270 -5.14 -13.69 40.65
C THR A 270 -4.38 -15.01 40.61
N SER A 271 -4.31 -15.72 39.47
CA SER A 271 -3.55 -16.96 39.38
C SER A 271 -2.04 -16.75 39.51
N VAL A 272 -1.48 -15.70 38.90
CA VAL A 272 -0.03 -15.44 38.96
C VAL A 272 0.38 -14.80 40.29
N ALA A 273 -0.46 -13.92 40.86
CA ALA A 273 -0.18 -13.25 42.12
C ALA A 273 -0.19 -14.19 43.35
N LEU A 274 -0.71 -15.41 43.23
CA LEU A 274 -0.58 -16.46 44.24
C LEU A 274 0.84 -17.03 44.36
N GLU A 275 1.63 -16.98 43.29
CA GLU A 275 2.99 -17.55 43.22
C GLU A 275 4.06 -16.44 43.17
N ASP A 276 3.95 -15.50 42.21
CA ASP A 276 4.91 -14.40 41.99
C ASP A 276 4.52 -13.08 42.68
N GLY A 277 3.44 -13.07 43.47
CA GLY A 277 2.95 -11.88 44.17
C GLY A 277 2.38 -10.79 43.26
N TYR A 278 2.01 -9.65 43.87
CA TYR A 278 1.36 -8.52 43.17
C TYR A 278 2.11 -8.07 41.91
N THR A 279 3.44 -7.92 41.99
CA THR A 279 4.27 -7.47 40.86
C THR A 279 4.33 -8.49 39.73
N GLY A 280 4.42 -9.79 40.02
CA GLY A 280 4.33 -10.84 39.00
C GLY A 280 2.97 -10.85 38.31
N GLY A 281 1.89 -10.74 39.10
CA GLY A 281 0.54 -10.60 38.59
C GLY A 281 0.38 -9.42 37.61
N ILE A 282 0.85 -8.22 37.97
CA ILE A 282 0.79 -7.04 37.09
C ILE A 282 1.64 -7.24 35.82
N LYS A 283 2.87 -7.79 35.94
CA LYS A 283 3.71 -8.11 34.77
C LYS A 283 2.98 -9.03 33.81
N ALA A 284 2.34 -10.09 34.32
CA ALA A 284 1.58 -11.03 33.50
C ALA A 284 0.40 -10.37 32.75
N ILE A 285 -0.27 -9.37 33.36
CA ILE A 285 -1.30 -8.59 32.66
C ILE A 285 -0.70 -7.79 31.50
N ILE A 286 0.43 -7.11 31.70
CA ILE A 286 1.09 -6.35 30.63
C ILE A 286 1.49 -7.32 29.50
N THR A 287 2.23 -8.39 29.81
CA THR A 287 2.64 -9.42 28.84
C THR A 287 1.47 -10.00 28.05
N ALA A 288 0.33 -10.29 28.70
CA ALA A 288 -0.85 -10.89 28.07
C ALA A 288 -1.75 -9.90 27.33
N MET A 289 -1.71 -8.60 27.66
CA MET A 289 -2.41 -7.57 26.89
C MET A 289 -1.61 -7.16 25.65
N LEU A 290 -0.28 -7.05 25.75
CA LEU A 290 0.60 -6.71 24.61
C LEU A 290 0.65 -7.81 23.51
N GLN A 291 0.27 -9.05 23.84
CA GLN A 291 0.09 -10.14 22.87
C GLN A 291 -1.37 -10.28 22.36
N SER A 292 -2.30 -9.50 22.90
CA SER A 292 -3.71 -9.63 22.53
C SER A 292 -3.96 -9.09 21.12
N PRO A 293 -4.79 -9.74 20.29
CA PRO A 293 -5.22 -9.17 19.01
C PRO A 293 -5.83 -7.77 19.14
N ASN A 294 -6.48 -7.45 20.26
CA ASN A 294 -7.00 -6.10 20.52
C ASN A 294 -5.90 -5.03 20.67
N PHE A 295 -4.68 -5.41 21.06
CA PHE A 295 -3.51 -4.51 21.10
C PHE A 295 -2.77 -4.53 19.76
N LEU A 296 -2.51 -5.72 19.21
CA LEU A 296 -1.72 -5.93 17.98
C LEU A 296 -2.43 -5.42 16.71
N TYR A 297 -3.75 -5.29 16.73
CA TYR A 297 -4.55 -4.81 15.59
C TYR A 297 -5.42 -3.61 15.99
N ARG A 298 -5.66 -2.74 15.01
CA ARG A 298 -6.77 -1.77 14.97
C ARG A 298 -7.96 -2.44 14.31
N THR A 299 -9.16 -2.19 14.83
CA THR A 299 -10.43 -2.63 14.23
C THR A 299 -11.06 -1.50 13.43
N GLU A 300 -11.54 -1.85 12.24
CA GLU A 300 -12.39 -0.99 11.41
C GLU A 300 -13.66 -1.80 11.08
N LEU A 301 -14.36 -2.24 12.14
CA LEU A 301 -15.46 -3.21 12.05
C LEU A 301 -16.82 -2.51 12.16
N GLY A 302 -16.94 -1.53 13.06
CA GLY A 302 -18.14 -0.71 13.23
C GLY A 302 -19.43 -1.45 13.61
N GLN A 303 -20.50 -0.68 13.70
CA GLN A 303 -21.88 -1.11 13.96
C GLN A 303 -22.70 -1.05 12.66
N HIS A 304 -23.51 -2.08 12.40
CA HIS A 304 -24.30 -2.19 11.17
C HIS A 304 -25.41 -1.11 11.07
N LEU A 305 -25.49 -0.43 9.92
CA LEU A 305 -26.46 0.62 9.62
C LEU A 305 -27.62 0.16 8.73
N GLY A 306 -27.52 -1.03 8.12
CA GLY A 306 -28.35 -1.43 6.97
C GLY A 306 -27.61 -1.25 5.63
N ASP A 307 -28.18 -1.82 4.57
CA ASP A 307 -27.66 -1.77 3.19
C ASP A 307 -26.19 -2.20 3.02
N GLY A 308 -25.71 -3.10 3.91
CA GLY A 308 -24.30 -3.51 3.93
C GLY A 308 -23.33 -2.43 4.43
N ARG A 309 -23.82 -1.34 5.01
CA ARG A 309 -23.00 -0.24 5.55
C ARG A 309 -22.85 -0.35 7.07
N TYR A 310 -21.71 0.12 7.57
CA TYR A 310 -21.34 0.10 8.98
C TYR A 310 -20.78 1.47 9.38
N ALA A 311 -21.15 1.99 10.55
CA ALA A 311 -20.51 3.17 11.15
C ALA A 311 -19.42 2.71 12.12
N LEU A 312 -18.22 3.28 12.02
CA LEU A 312 -17.21 3.11 13.06
C LEU A 312 -17.71 3.72 14.38
N THR A 313 -17.41 3.05 15.48
CA THR A 313 -17.64 3.58 16.83
C THR A 313 -16.72 4.76 17.12
N ASP A 314 -17.09 5.66 18.04
CA ASP A 314 -16.25 6.80 18.39
C ASP A 314 -14.84 6.40 18.89
N TYR A 315 -14.66 5.19 19.45
CA TYR A 315 -13.35 4.63 19.83
C TYR A 315 -12.53 4.14 18.62
N GLU A 316 -13.18 3.60 17.59
CA GLU A 316 -12.52 3.32 16.31
C GLU A 316 -12.17 4.63 15.60
N ILE A 317 -13.05 5.65 15.60
CA ILE A 317 -12.74 6.98 15.03
C ILE A 317 -11.61 7.68 15.80
N ALA A 318 -11.58 7.58 17.13
CA ALA A 318 -10.45 8.05 17.95
C ALA A 318 -9.14 7.37 17.55
N SER A 319 -9.18 6.06 17.25
CA SER A 319 -8.02 5.30 16.79
C SER A 319 -7.60 5.72 15.37
N GLU A 320 -8.54 5.89 14.43
CA GLU A 320 -8.23 6.36 13.08
C GLU A 320 -7.59 7.76 13.10
N LEU A 321 -8.06 8.67 13.98
CA LEU A 321 -7.40 9.95 14.24
C LEU A 321 -5.99 9.78 14.82
N SER A 322 -5.84 8.97 15.88
CA SER A 322 -4.57 8.84 16.60
C SER A 322 -3.47 8.22 15.76
N TYR A 323 -3.79 7.21 14.95
CA TYR A 323 -2.84 6.61 14.04
C TYR A 323 -2.59 7.44 12.77
N LEU A 324 -3.58 8.19 12.25
CA LEU A 324 -3.34 9.06 11.08
C LEU A 324 -2.36 10.21 11.38
N PHE A 325 -2.47 10.85 12.56
CA PHE A 325 -1.65 12.03 12.88
C PHE A 325 -0.42 11.75 13.74
N TRP A 326 -0.46 10.72 14.61
CA TRP A 326 0.61 10.42 15.57
C TRP A 326 1.17 9.00 15.48
N GLY A 327 0.60 8.14 14.61
CA GLY A 327 1.05 6.74 14.49
C GLY A 327 1.01 5.96 15.80
N SER A 328 0.06 6.26 16.70
CA SER A 328 0.04 5.73 18.06
C SER A 328 -1.39 5.72 18.64
N MET A 329 -1.55 5.22 19.87
CA MET A 329 -2.81 5.20 20.60
C MET A 329 -3.37 6.61 20.91
N PRO A 330 -4.71 6.75 21.08
CA PRO A 330 -5.38 8.00 21.41
C PRO A 330 -4.87 8.64 22.71
N ASP A 331 -5.02 9.96 22.85
CA ASP A 331 -4.79 10.65 24.11
C ASP A 331 -6.07 10.74 24.97
N GLU A 332 -5.93 11.23 26.19
CA GLU A 332 -7.05 11.41 27.14
C GLU A 332 -8.18 12.29 26.57
N THR A 333 -7.85 13.26 25.70
CA THR A 333 -8.84 14.11 25.03
C THR A 333 -9.69 13.31 24.03
N LEU A 334 -9.04 12.49 23.20
CA LEU A 334 -9.74 11.59 22.29
C LEU A 334 -10.54 10.51 23.02
N PHE A 335 -10.00 9.92 24.09
CA PHE A 335 -10.75 8.94 24.90
C PHE A 335 -11.97 9.57 25.58
N ALA A 336 -11.84 10.79 26.11
CA ALA A 336 -12.98 11.52 26.68
C ALA A 336 -14.05 11.83 25.63
N LYS A 337 -13.65 12.29 24.43
CA LYS A 337 -14.58 12.52 23.32
C LYS A 337 -15.23 11.24 22.81
N ALA A 338 -14.49 10.12 22.78
CA ALA A 338 -15.03 8.82 22.40
C ALA A 338 -16.05 8.29 23.43
N SER A 339 -15.73 8.41 24.73
CA SER A 339 -16.65 8.05 25.82
C SER A 339 -17.91 8.94 25.86
N ALA A 340 -17.79 10.20 25.44
CA ALA A 340 -18.92 11.12 25.30
C ALA A 340 -19.73 10.93 24.00
N GLY A 341 -19.32 10.02 23.10
CA GLY A 341 -19.97 9.83 21.80
C GLY A 341 -19.90 11.06 20.90
N ALA A 342 -18.79 11.81 20.93
CA ALA A 342 -18.64 13.10 20.25
C ALA A 342 -17.86 13.05 18.93
N LEU A 343 -17.27 11.91 18.55
CA LEU A 343 -16.40 11.80 17.37
C LEU A 343 -17.12 11.30 16.12
N HIS A 344 -18.37 10.88 16.20
CA HIS A 344 -19.23 10.68 15.01
C HIS A 344 -19.56 12.00 14.26
N LEU A 345 -19.26 13.17 14.86
CA LEU A 345 -19.55 14.50 14.33
C LEU A 345 -18.36 15.07 13.50
N PRO A 346 -18.52 15.36 12.20
CA PRO A 346 -17.41 15.80 11.33
C PRO A 346 -16.66 17.04 11.82
N GLU A 347 -17.33 17.99 12.46
CA GLU A 347 -16.69 19.19 13.02
C GLU A 347 -15.84 18.88 14.25
N GLN A 348 -16.22 17.89 15.07
CA GLN A 348 -15.39 17.43 16.18
C GLN A 348 -14.16 16.68 15.67
N ILE A 349 -14.32 15.84 14.64
CA ILE A 349 -13.21 15.21 13.93
C ILE A 349 -12.25 16.28 13.38
N SER A 350 -12.76 17.33 12.73
CA SER A 350 -11.92 18.40 12.16
C SER A 350 -11.17 19.21 13.22
N VAL A 351 -11.80 19.48 14.38
CA VAL A 351 -11.16 20.13 15.52
C VAL A 351 -10.01 19.29 16.08
N GLU A 352 -10.21 17.98 16.24
CA GLU A 352 -9.15 17.07 16.72
C GLU A 352 -8.03 16.91 15.69
N ALA A 353 -8.35 16.68 14.42
CA ALA A 353 -7.38 16.60 13.33
C ALA A 353 -6.44 17.83 13.30
N ARG A 354 -7.00 19.03 13.45
CA ARG A 354 -6.24 20.30 13.53
C ARG A 354 -5.37 20.37 14.78
N ARG A 355 -5.90 20.03 15.96
CA ARG A 355 -5.15 19.97 17.22
C ARG A 355 -3.96 19.01 17.12
N MET A 356 -4.18 17.83 16.55
CA MET A 356 -3.21 16.74 16.50
C MET A 356 -2.09 17.01 15.49
N LEU A 357 -2.44 17.54 14.30
CA LEU A 357 -1.45 17.99 13.31
C LEU A 357 -0.57 19.12 13.86
N ALA A 358 -1.16 20.09 14.58
CA ALA A 358 -0.43 21.21 15.18
C ALA A 358 0.48 20.81 16.36
N ALA A 359 0.15 19.74 17.10
CA ALA A 359 0.94 19.28 18.24
C ALA A 359 2.30 18.69 17.82
N PRO A 360 3.41 18.91 18.57
CA PRO A 360 4.73 18.36 18.20
C PRO A 360 4.79 16.83 18.03
N ARG A 361 3.87 16.08 18.63
CA ARG A 361 3.73 14.62 18.51
C ARG A 361 3.44 14.15 17.07
N SER A 362 3.04 15.03 16.14
CA SER A 362 2.85 14.68 14.72
C SER A 362 4.13 14.64 13.87
N ARG A 363 5.26 15.19 14.35
CA ARG A 363 6.52 15.20 13.58
C ARG A 363 6.91 13.82 13.05
N PRO A 364 6.98 12.74 13.88
CA PRO A 364 7.42 11.44 13.40
C PRO A 364 6.49 10.85 12.31
N MET A 365 5.21 11.23 12.27
CA MET A 365 4.26 10.73 11.26
C MET A 365 4.43 11.45 9.92
N LEU A 366 4.72 12.76 9.93
CA LEU A 366 5.11 13.52 8.73
C LEU A 366 6.45 13.02 8.18
N GLU A 367 7.41 12.75 9.07
CA GLU A 367 8.72 12.13 8.74
C GLU A 367 8.56 10.72 8.13
N HIS A 368 7.65 9.91 8.67
CA HIS A 368 7.33 8.56 8.19
C HIS A 368 6.67 8.60 6.80
N PHE A 369 5.71 9.51 6.58
CA PHE A 369 5.11 9.75 5.25
C PHE A 369 6.16 10.10 4.20
N VAL A 370 6.97 11.15 4.43
CA VAL A 370 7.95 11.62 3.44
C VAL A 370 9.06 10.58 3.22
N SER A 371 9.45 9.84 4.26
CA SER A 371 10.41 8.73 4.15
C SER A 371 9.91 7.59 3.25
N GLN A 372 8.62 7.24 3.32
CA GLN A 372 8.02 6.19 2.48
C GLN A 372 7.71 6.68 1.06
N TRP A 373 7.09 7.86 0.92
CA TRP A 373 6.75 8.46 -0.37
C TRP A 373 7.99 8.64 -1.27
N LEU A 374 9.13 9.03 -0.69
CA LEU A 374 10.38 9.28 -1.41
C LEU A 374 11.40 8.14 -1.33
N ASP A 375 11.06 7.03 -0.64
CA ASP A 375 11.88 5.81 -0.56
C ASP A 375 13.27 6.07 0.08
N LEU A 376 13.31 6.90 1.13
CA LEU A 376 14.55 7.44 1.70
C LEU A 376 15.45 6.37 2.34
N GLU A 377 14.91 5.20 2.71
CA GLU A 377 15.72 4.09 3.23
C GLU A 377 16.70 3.52 2.20
N LYS A 378 16.46 3.71 0.89
CA LYS A 378 17.45 3.37 -0.14
C LYS A 378 18.73 4.18 0.00
N LEU A 379 18.71 5.35 0.63
CA LEU A 379 19.93 6.13 0.92
C LEU A 379 20.88 5.35 1.83
N ASN A 380 20.36 4.65 2.85
CA ASN A 380 21.15 3.82 3.77
C ASN A 380 21.84 2.65 3.05
N GLN A 381 21.21 2.15 1.97
CA GLN A 381 21.71 1.06 1.13
C GLN A 381 22.51 1.55 -0.09
N ALA A 382 22.58 2.87 -0.33
CA ALA A 382 23.20 3.46 -1.51
C ALA A 382 24.74 3.38 -1.45
N GLN A 383 25.29 2.22 -1.81
CA GLN A 383 26.72 2.03 -2.00
C GLN A 383 27.24 2.99 -3.09
N LYS A 384 28.44 3.55 -2.85
CA LYS A 384 29.15 4.46 -3.74
C LYS A 384 30.60 4.04 -3.88
N ASP A 385 31.22 4.45 -4.97
CA ASP A 385 32.65 4.28 -5.15
C ASP A 385 33.41 5.07 -4.08
N ALA A 386 34.12 4.35 -3.21
CA ALA A 386 34.80 4.94 -2.05
C ALA A 386 36.09 5.70 -2.42
N ILE A 387 36.58 5.59 -3.66
CA ILE A 387 37.71 6.36 -4.16
C ILE A 387 37.20 7.68 -4.74
N ALA A 388 36.13 7.64 -5.55
CA ALA A 388 35.52 8.84 -6.13
C ALA A 388 34.74 9.70 -5.11
N PHE A 389 34.13 9.07 -4.10
CA PHE A 389 33.24 9.71 -3.12
C PHE A 389 33.63 9.41 -1.67
N SER A 390 34.93 9.49 -1.35
CA SER A 390 35.49 9.14 -0.03
C SER A 390 34.91 9.90 1.16
N ASP A 391 34.32 11.08 0.94
CA ASP A 391 33.65 11.92 1.92
C ASP A 391 32.12 11.72 2.00
N PHE A 392 31.53 10.83 1.18
CA PHE A 392 30.14 10.38 1.32
C PHE A 392 29.99 9.38 2.49
N SER A 393 30.17 9.91 3.69
CA SER A 393 30.14 9.15 4.95
C SER A 393 28.71 8.76 5.38
N PRO A 394 28.56 7.82 6.34
CA PRO A 394 27.27 7.57 7.00
C PRO A 394 26.67 8.83 7.63
N THR A 395 27.52 9.73 8.14
CA THR A 395 27.09 11.01 8.74
C THR A 395 26.48 11.95 7.69
N ILE A 396 27.03 12.00 6.47
CA ILE A 396 26.43 12.76 5.36
C ILE A 396 25.09 12.13 4.95
N ARG A 397 24.97 10.80 4.87
CA ARG A 397 23.68 10.14 4.60
C ARG A 397 22.62 10.44 5.67
N ALA A 398 22.99 10.40 6.95
CA ALA A 398 22.09 10.76 8.04
C ALA A 398 21.66 12.25 7.94
N ALA A 399 22.59 13.15 7.65
CA ALA A 399 22.29 14.57 7.47
C ALA A 399 21.38 14.83 6.25
N MET A 400 21.58 14.12 5.14
CA MET A 400 20.71 14.17 3.95
C MET A 400 19.28 13.69 4.24
N LYS A 401 19.10 12.63 5.03
CA LYS A 401 17.75 12.21 5.45
C LYS A 401 17.11 13.28 6.35
N ALA A 402 17.89 13.81 7.31
CA ALA A 402 17.46 14.84 8.24
C ALA A 402 17.05 16.15 7.54
N GLU A 403 17.78 16.55 6.49
CA GLU A 403 17.44 17.67 5.59
C GLU A 403 16.02 17.51 5.04
N THR A 404 15.71 16.38 4.39
CA THR A 404 14.41 16.14 3.76
C THR A 404 13.26 16.10 4.77
N THR A 405 13.49 15.51 5.95
CA THR A 405 12.48 15.45 7.01
C THR A 405 12.19 16.82 7.64
N GLU A 406 13.22 17.62 7.95
CA GLU A 406 13.04 18.95 8.55
C GLU A 406 12.46 19.94 7.53
N PHE A 407 12.90 19.87 6.26
CA PHE A 407 12.33 20.66 5.15
C PHE A 407 10.83 20.41 4.97
N PHE A 408 10.40 19.15 5.00
CA PHE A 408 8.99 18.79 4.89
C PHE A 408 8.17 19.22 6.12
N ASP A 409 8.67 18.98 7.34
CA ASP A 409 8.00 19.40 8.58
C ASP A 409 7.86 20.93 8.67
N TYR A 410 8.92 21.67 8.33
CA TYR A 410 8.93 23.13 8.31
C TYR A 410 7.92 23.69 7.29
N ILE A 411 7.88 23.17 6.06
CA ILE A 411 6.93 23.64 5.05
C ILE A 411 5.48 23.38 5.49
N VAL A 412 5.20 22.20 6.06
CA VAL A 412 3.85 21.83 6.52
C VAL A 412 3.38 22.64 7.74
N ARG A 413 4.29 23.10 8.61
CA ARG A 413 3.92 23.64 9.94
C ARG A 413 4.30 25.09 10.21
N ASN A 414 5.33 25.59 9.53
CA ASN A 414 6.01 26.84 9.86
C ASN A 414 6.20 27.78 8.65
N SER A 415 6.05 27.29 7.42
CA SER A 415 6.00 28.10 6.20
C SER A 415 4.60 28.14 5.59
N SER A 416 4.45 28.13 4.26
CA SER A 416 3.17 28.37 3.58
C SER A 416 2.20 27.19 3.60
N GLY A 417 2.67 25.98 3.94
CA GLY A 417 1.91 24.74 3.85
C GLY A 417 1.63 24.25 2.42
N GLN A 418 2.05 24.96 1.36
CA GLN A 418 1.66 24.64 -0.01
C GLN A 418 2.58 23.61 -0.69
N LEU A 419 1.99 22.70 -1.47
CA LEU A 419 2.71 21.71 -2.28
C LEU A 419 3.73 22.34 -3.24
N GLN A 420 3.46 23.53 -3.76
CA GLN A 420 4.36 24.25 -4.66
C GLN A 420 5.70 24.59 -3.98
N GLU A 421 5.68 24.92 -2.69
CA GLU A 421 6.90 25.28 -1.93
C GLU A 421 7.88 24.09 -1.84
N LEU A 422 7.37 22.85 -1.76
CA LEU A 422 8.21 21.66 -1.82
C LEU A 422 9.03 21.56 -3.12
N PHE A 423 8.58 22.18 -4.22
CA PHE A 423 9.28 22.19 -5.50
C PHE A 423 10.04 23.49 -5.77
N SER A 424 9.61 24.63 -5.21
CA SER A 424 10.13 25.96 -5.55
C SER A 424 10.92 26.66 -4.44
N ALA A 425 11.07 26.06 -3.26
CA ALA A 425 11.84 26.67 -2.16
C ALA A 425 13.30 26.91 -2.55
N ASP A 426 13.75 28.14 -2.32
CA ASP A 426 15.12 28.62 -2.50
C ASP A 426 15.97 28.49 -1.22
N TYR A 427 15.53 27.66 -0.26
CA TYR A 427 16.22 27.38 1.00
C TYR A 427 16.25 25.87 1.32
N THR A 428 17.17 25.44 2.21
CA THR A 428 17.19 24.07 2.77
C THR A 428 17.60 24.05 4.25
N PHE A 429 17.44 22.90 4.91
CA PHE A 429 17.88 22.65 6.28
C PHE A 429 19.12 21.74 6.30
N ALA A 430 20.28 22.31 6.60
CA ALA A 430 21.55 21.57 6.58
C ALA A 430 22.37 21.79 7.86
N SER A 431 23.09 20.75 8.26
CA SER A 431 24.22 20.86 9.19
C SER A 431 25.45 21.39 8.45
N ASP A 432 26.42 21.96 9.17
CA ASP A 432 27.61 22.57 8.59
C ASP A 432 28.40 21.58 7.70
N GLY A 433 28.48 20.31 8.10
CA GLY A 433 29.09 19.26 7.29
C GLY A 433 28.36 18.98 5.97
N LEU A 434 27.02 19.05 5.96
CA LEU A 434 26.21 18.89 4.75
C LEU A 434 26.30 20.12 3.84
N ALA A 435 26.26 21.33 4.42
CA ALA A 435 26.44 22.58 3.68
C ALA A 435 27.83 22.67 3.01
N MET A 436 28.88 22.24 3.71
CA MET A 436 30.22 22.08 3.14
C MET A 436 30.27 21.01 2.03
N PHE A 437 29.64 19.85 2.24
CA PHE A 437 29.56 18.77 1.25
C PHE A 437 28.83 19.21 -0.04
N TYR A 438 27.82 20.08 0.08
CA TYR A 438 27.11 20.69 -1.03
C TYR A 438 27.76 21.93 -1.63
N ARG A 439 28.76 22.52 -0.95
CA ARG A 439 29.42 23.79 -1.33
C ARG A 439 28.42 24.96 -1.44
N LEU A 440 27.52 25.08 -0.46
CA LEU A 440 26.55 26.19 -0.46
C LEU A 440 27.28 27.55 -0.42
N PRO A 441 26.85 28.55 -1.22
CA PRO A 441 27.58 29.82 -1.41
C PRO A 441 27.33 30.84 -0.28
N SER A 442 26.30 30.60 0.52
CA SER A 442 25.80 31.47 1.59
C SER A 442 26.28 30.99 2.97
N GLY A 443 26.25 31.89 3.95
CA GLY A 443 26.19 31.48 5.36
C GLY A 443 24.76 31.09 5.76
N PRO A 444 24.57 30.38 6.88
CA PRO A 444 23.23 30.05 7.37
C PRO A 444 22.47 31.33 7.74
N VAL A 445 21.15 31.32 7.55
CA VAL A 445 20.27 32.49 7.72
C VAL A 445 20.35 32.98 9.17
N SER A 446 20.88 34.20 9.36
CA SER A 446 21.26 34.72 10.68
C SER A 446 20.09 34.99 11.63
N SER A 447 18.88 35.11 11.08
CA SER A 447 17.62 35.25 11.82
C SER A 447 16.84 33.94 11.97
N SER A 448 17.33 32.82 11.42
CA SER A 448 16.62 31.54 11.53
C SER A 448 16.62 31.05 12.98
N THR A 449 15.43 30.86 13.54
CA THR A 449 15.25 30.08 14.77
C THR A 449 15.59 28.64 14.43
N ALA A 450 16.79 28.20 14.82
CA ALA A 450 17.27 26.85 14.53
C ALA A 450 16.26 25.79 15.00
N ALA A 451 16.18 24.68 14.27
CA ALA A 451 15.51 23.48 14.73
C ALA A 451 16.35 22.88 15.88
N ALA A 452 16.13 23.41 17.09
CA ALA A 452 17.04 23.27 18.23
C ALA A 452 17.22 21.81 18.71
N SER A 453 16.36 20.90 18.26
CA SER A 453 16.43 19.46 18.49
C SER A 453 17.29 18.68 17.47
N SER A 454 17.44 19.16 16.23
CA SER A 454 18.13 18.45 15.14
C SER A 454 19.52 19.00 14.84
N GLY A 455 19.82 20.22 15.26
CA GLY A 455 21.11 20.89 14.98
C GLY A 455 21.25 21.36 13.52
N LEU A 456 20.18 21.27 12.73
CA LEU A 456 20.11 21.82 11.38
C LEU A 456 19.86 23.33 11.44
N ARG A 457 20.35 24.04 10.43
CA ARG A 457 20.12 25.48 10.21
C ARG A 457 19.55 25.70 8.82
N MET A 458 18.83 26.81 8.63
CA MET A 458 18.34 27.21 7.31
C MET A 458 19.48 27.84 6.50
N TRP A 459 19.60 27.49 5.22
CA TRP A 459 20.59 28.04 4.28
C TRP A 459 19.91 28.49 2.98
N GLU A 460 20.33 29.64 2.47
CA GLU A 460 19.92 30.16 1.16
C GLU A 460 20.57 29.35 0.03
N LEU A 461 19.78 28.83 -0.90
CA LEU A 461 20.22 28.08 -2.07
C LEU A 461 20.45 28.95 -3.31
N THR A 462 20.10 30.24 -3.28
CA THR A 462 20.31 31.18 -4.39
C THR A 462 21.75 31.10 -4.92
N GLY A 463 21.89 30.75 -6.20
CA GLY A 463 23.18 30.59 -6.89
C GLY A 463 23.94 29.28 -6.62
N SER A 464 23.39 28.35 -5.81
CA SER A 464 24.01 27.05 -5.52
C SER A 464 23.72 25.96 -6.57
N GLY A 465 22.84 26.25 -7.54
CA GLY A 465 22.31 25.26 -8.48
C GLY A 465 21.35 24.27 -7.82
N ARG A 466 20.63 24.69 -6.77
CA ARG A 466 19.63 23.90 -6.03
C ARG A 466 18.38 24.72 -5.74
N GLY A 467 17.29 24.01 -5.55
CA GLY A 467 16.00 24.49 -5.09
C GLY A 467 15.06 23.29 -4.93
N GLY A 468 14.09 23.35 -4.01
CA GLY A 468 13.09 22.30 -3.82
C GLY A 468 13.62 20.90 -3.45
N ILE A 469 12.68 19.99 -3.26
CA ILE A 469 12.89 18.65 -2.70
C ILE A 469 13.62 17.71 -3.67
N LEU A 470 13.52 17.93 -4.99
CA LEU A 470 14.13 17.03 -5.99
C LEU A 470 15.65 17.26 -6.16
N THR A 471 16.20 18.34 -5.58
CA THR A 471 17.66 18.64 -5.58
C THR A 471 18.37 18.28 -4.28
N GLN A 472 17.65 17.72 -3.30
CA GLN A 472 18.21 17.23 -2.04
C GLN A 472 18.98 15.93 -2.25
N GLY A 473 20.08 15.77 -1.52
CA GLY A 473 21.02 14.66 -1.75
C GLY A 473 20.46 13.29 -1.38
N SER A 474 19.47 13.23 -0.48
CA SER A 474 18.76 12.00 -0.14
C SER A 474 18.13 11.35 -1.38
N ILE A 475 17.47 12.17 -2.20
CA ILE A 475 16.82 11.79 -3.46
C ILE A 475 17.87 11.46 -4.52
N LEU A 476 18.79 12.40 -4.76
CA LEU A 476 19.77 12.29 -5.84
C LEU A 476 20.72 11.10 -5.65
N ALA A 477 21.18 10.84 -4.42
CA ALA A 477 22.15 9.78 -4.14
C ALA A 477 21.50 8.39 -4.10
N ALA A 478 20.28 8.26 -3.55
CA ALA A 478 19.52 7.01 -3.57
C ALA A 478 19.16 6.58 -5.00
N GLN A 479 18.77 7.53 -5.86
CA GLN A 479 18.41 7.27 -7.26
C GLN A 479 19.60 7.36 -8.23
N SER A 480 20.77 6.83 -7.85
CA SER A 480 21.99 6.81 -8.66
C SER A 480 22.70 5.45 -8.61
N THR A 481 23.74 5.23 -9.43
CA THR A 481 24.60 4.02 -9.37
C THR A 481 25.70 4.21 -8.31
N PRO A 482 26.68 3.31 -8.13
CA PRO A 482 27.82 3.60 -7.26
C PRO A 482 28.79 4.65 -7.82
N GLN A 483 28.92 4.75 -9.15
CA GLN A 483 29.86 5.64 -9.85
C GLN A 483 29.21 6.89 -10.47
N THR A 484 27.98 6.79 -10.98
CA THR A 484 27.36 7.80 -11.85
C THR A 484 25.94 8.19 -11.44
N SER A 485 25.48 9.36 -11.89
CA SER A 485 24.06 9.71 -11.94
C SER A 485 23.27 8.72 -12.81
N SER A 486 21.98 8.58 -12.54
CA SER A 486 21.10 7.70 -13.31
C SER A 486 19.80 8.43 -13.69
N PRO A 487 19.72 8.97 -14.92
CA PRO A 487 18.47 9.48 -15.50
C PRO A 487 17.34 8.45 -15.36
N VAL A 488 17.62 7.17 -15.63
CA VAL A 488 16.67 6.05 -15.48
C VAL A 488 16.01 6.03 -14.10
N ARG A 489 16.81 6.02 -13.01
CA ARG A 489 16.31 5.91 -11.63
C ARG A 489 15.64 7.21 -11.17
N ARG A 490 16.24 8.37 -11.46
CA ARG A 490 15.67 9.68 -11.10
C ARG A 490 14.34 9.90 -11.84
N GLY A 491 14.28 9.61 -13.13
CA GLY A 491 13.06 9.67 -13.94
C GLY A 491 11.98 8.70 -13.48
N LYS A 492 12.32 7.43 -13.16
CA LYS A 492 11.40 6.46 -12.54
C LYS A 492 10.77 6.98 -11.25
N LEU A 493 11.56 7.63 -10.37
CA LEU A 493 11.03 8.24 -9.15
C LEU A 493 9.94 9.28 -9.48
N ILE A 494 10.18 10.18 -10.44
CA ILE A 494 9.18 11.19 -10.80
C ILE A 494 7.91 10.54 -11.38
N ARG A 495 8.06 9.52 -12.24
CA ARG A 495 6.93 8.75 -12.78
C ARG A 495 6.06 8.13 -11.69
N GLU A 496 6.67 7.36 -10.79
CA GLU A 496 5.92 6.55 -9.80
C GLU A 496 5.51 7.34 -8.55
N ARG A 497 6.30 8.33 -8.12
CA ARG A 497 6.07 9.09 -6.87
C ARG A 497 5.35 10.42 -7.08
N MET A 498 5.65 11.13 -8.17
CA MET A 498 5.10 12.46 -8.46
C MET A 498 3.94 12.42 -9.45
N LEU A 499 3.97 11.52 -10.43
CA LEU A 499 2.93 11.42 -11.47
C LEU A 499 2.02 10.19 -11.32
N CYS A 500 2.31 9.29 -10.36
CA CYS A 500 1.58 8.04 -10.09
C CYS A 500 1.41 7.13 -11.32
N GLN A 501 2.34 7.23 -12.26
CA GLN A 501 2.41 6.42 -13.48
C GLN A 501 3.27 5.18 -13.18
N PRO A 502 2.66 3.98 -13.03
CA PRO A 502 3.43 2.75 -12.90
C PRO A 502 4.20 2.50 -14.20
N LEU A 503 5.46 2.07 -14.09
CA LEU A 503 6.25 1.65 -15.24
C LEU A 503 6.24 0.13 -15.34
N PRO A 504 6.09 -0.45 -16.55
CA PRO A 504 6.12 -1.90 -16.73
C PRO A 504 7.48 -2.47 -16.31
N PRO A 505 7.54 -3.71 -15.79
CA PRO A 505 8.80 -4.38 -15.51
C PRO A 505 9.60 -4.58 -16.80
N PRO A 506 10.94 -4.65 -16.72
CA PRO A 506 11.76 -4.98 -17.89
C PRO A 506 11.42 -6.38 -18.42
N PRO A 507 11.52 -6.64 -19.74
CA PRO A 507 11.24 -7.95 -20.32
C PRO A 507 12.07 -9.07 -19.65
N PRO A 508 11.44 -10.19 -19.22
CA PRO A 508 12.16 -11.35 -18.73
C PRO A 508 13.21 -11.84 -19.73
N GLY A 509 14.42 -12.17 -19.25
CA GLY A 509 15.52 -12.62 -20.09
C GLY A 509 16.27 -11.53 -20.86
N LEU A 510 15.94 -10.23 -20.67
CA LEU A 510 16.69 -9.13 -21.26
C LEU A 510 18.17 -9.17 -20.85
N ASN A 511 19.07 -9.36 -21.82
CA ASN A 511 20.50 -9.31 -21.57
C ASN A 511 20.94 -7.84 -21.35
N VAL A 512 21.17 -7.48 -20.08
CA VAL A 512 21.67 -6.16 -19.68
C VAL A 512 23.18 -5.97 -19.91
N GLN A 513 23.89 -6.98 -20.41
CA GLN A 513 25.31 -6.88 -20.77
C GLN A 513 25.45 -6.27 -22.17
N LEU A 514 25.54 -4.94 -22.18
CA LEU A 514 25.58 -4.09 -23.35
C LEU A 514 26.99 -4.00 -23.98
N SER A 515 27.06 -3.54 -25.24
CA SER A 515 28.30 -3.05 -25.82
C SER A 515 28.90 -1.93 -24.94
N PRO A 516 30.24 -1.82 -24.82
CA PRO A 516 30.86 -0.65 -24.20
C PRO A 516 30.47 0.63 -24.95
N VAL A 517 29.77 1.52 -24.26
CA VAL A 517 29.54 2.92 -24.66
C VAL A 517 30.83 3.72 -24.48
N ASP A 518 31.04 4.77 -25.26
CA ASP A 518 32.26 5.59 -25.14
C ASP A 518 32.32 6.30 -23.78
N GLU A 519 33.39 6.03 -23.02
CA GLU A 519 33.61 6.60 -21.69
C GLU A 519 34.03 8.09 -21.73
N GLN A 520 34.38 8.62 -22.90
CA GLN A 520 34.65 10.04 -23.09
C GLN A 520 33.36 10.88 -23.22
N LEU A 521 32.24 10.25 -23.60
CA LEU A 521 30.95 10.94 -23.70
C LEU A 521 30.44 11.39 -22.32
N PRO A 522 29.81 12.59 -22.23
CA PRO A 522 29.03 12.97 -21.06
C PRO A 522 27.96 11.92 -20.71
N ASN A 523 27.59 11.82 -19.44
CA ASN A 523 26.72 10.74 -18.95
C ASN A 523 25.40 10.61 -19.74
N ARG A 524 24.74 11.74 -20.05
CA ARG A 524 23.61 11.86 -20.98
C ARG A 524 23.86 11.16 -22.32
N GLY A 525 25.00 11.43 -22.97
CA GLY A 525 25.35 10.86 -24.27
C GLY A 525 25.48 9.34 -24.23
N ARG A 526 26.07 8.81 -23.13
CA ARG A 526 26.17 7.36 -22.87
C ARG A 526 24.79 6.72 -22.69
N PHE A 527 23.86 7.39 -22.00
CA PHE A 527 22.46 6.94 -21.90
C PHE A 527 21.69 7.06 -23.22
N GLN A 528 21.95 8.09 -24.04
CA GLN A 528 21.36 8.23 -25.37
C GLN A 528 21.85 7.12 -26.33
N GLU A 529 23.16 6.84 -26.36
CA GLU A 529 23.75 5.72 -27.12
C GLU A 529 23.11 4.40 -26.68
N HIS A 530 23.06 4.12 -25.37
CA HIS A 530 22.43 2.94 -24.82
C HIS A 530 20.94 2.81 -25.20
N SER A 531 20.15 3.86 -25.02
CA SER A 531 18.70 3.86 -25.30
C SER A 531 18.37 3.86 -26.80
N SER A 532 19.35 4.07 -27.68
CA SER A 532 19.18 3.90 -29.14
C SER A 532 19.01 2.43 -29.54
N ASN A 533 19.42 1.49 -28.69
CA ASN A 533 19.18 0.06 -28.88
C ASN A 533 17.66 -0.24 -28.81
N PRO A 534 17.03 -0.79 -29.86
CA PRO A 534 15.59 -1.09 -29.87
C PRO A 534 15.11 -1.98 -28.72
N ALA A 535 15.97 -2.83 -28.16
CA ALA A 535 15.65 -3.69 -27.02
C ALA A 535 15.55 -2.91 -25.68
N CYS A 536 16.11 -1.71 -25.60
CA CYS A 536 16.15 -0.87 -24.41
C CYS A 536 15.24 0.37 -24.54
N ALA A 537 15.10 0.89 -25.77
CA ALA A 537 14.34 2.09 -26.09
C ALA A 537 12.90 2.10 -25.53
N SER A 538 12.21 0.96 -25.57
CA SER A 538 10.82 0.81 -25.12
C SER A 538 10.62 1.17 -23.64
N CYS A 539 11.48 0.65 -22.76
CA CYS A 539 11.46 0.97 -21.33
C CYS A 539 12.01 2.38 -21.05
N HIS A 540 13.12 2.76 -21.70
CA HIS A 540 13.82 4.02 -21.42
C HIS A 540 13.05 5.27 -21.87
N LYS A 541 12.19 5.16 -22.90
CA LYS A 541 11.39 6.26 -23.48
C LYS A 541 10.63 7.11 -22.45
N LEU A 542 10.18 6.53 -21.34
CA LEU A 542 9.45 7.27 -20.31
C LEU A 542 10.33 7.75 -19.15
N MET A 543 11.50 7.16 -18.93
CA MET A 543 12.38 7.46 -17.80
C MET A 543 13.46 8.47 -18.16
N ASP A 544 14.19 8.25 -19.25
CA ASP A 544 15.42 9.00 -19.54
C ASP A 544 15.14 10.47 -19.90
N PRO A 545 14.14 10.82 -20.75
CA PRO A 545 13.86 12.22 -21.10
C PRO A 545 13.47 13.10 -19.91
N ILE A 546 12.78 12.55 -18.91
CA ILE A 546 12.44 13.27 -17.66
C ILE A 546 13.60 13.20 -16.65
N GLY A 547 14.42 12.16 -16.72
CA GLY A 547 15.62 11.97 -15.90
C GLY A 547 16.80 12.89 -16.27
N PHE A 548 16.90 13.36 -17.51
CA PHE A 548 18.02 14.21 -17.94
C PHE A 548 18.07 15.59 -17.28
N GLY A 549 16.96 16.10 -16.72
CA GLY A 549 16.93 17.34 -15.93
C GLY A 549 17.86 17.31 -14.71
N PHE A 550 18.21 16.12 -14.24
CA PHE A 550 19.06 15.89 -13.08
C PHE A 550 20.54 15.70 -13.42
N GLU A 551 20.97 15.76 -14.68
CA GLU A 551 22.35 15.41 -15.05
C GLU A 551 23.40 16.40 -14.54
N GLN A 552 22.99 17.62 -14.16
CA GLN A 552 23.82 18.57 -13.42
C GLN A 552 24.07 18.16 -11.95
N PHE A 553 23.81 16.91 -11.56
CA PHE A 553 24.07 16.39 -10.21
C PHE A 553 24.77 15.04 -10.23
N ASP A 554 25.91 14.95 -9.54
CA ASP A 554 26.72 13.73 -9.45
C ASP A 554 26.01 12.57 -8.72
N SER A 555 26.69 11.42 -8.60
CA SER A 555 26.13 10.23 -7.95
C SER A 555 25.81 10.39 -6.46
N VAL A 556 26.35 11.42 -5.79
CA VAL A 556 26.11 11.71 -4.36
C VAL A 556 25.34 13.01 -4.14
N GLY A 557 24.78 13.59 -5.21
CA GLY A 557 23.91 14.76 -5.16
C GLY A 557 24.63 16.10 -5.06
N ARG A 558 25.88 16.22 -5.51
CA ARG A 558 26.56 17.51 -5.68
C ARG A 558 26.19 18.15 -7.01
N PHE A 559 25.96 19.45 -7.01
CA PHE A 559 25.78 20.21 -8.25
C PHE A 559 27.09 20.23 -9.05
N GLN A 560 27.00 19.88 -10.32
CA GLN A 560 28.09 19.78 -11.29
C GLN A 560 27.57 20.28 -12.66
N PRO A 561 27.69 21.59 -12.98
CA PRO A 561 27.21 22.15 -14.23
C PRO A 561 28.09 21.81 -15.45
N GLU A 562 29.31 21.29 -15.21
CA GLU A 562 30.27 20.93 -16.26
C GLU A 562 30.85 19.52 -16.04
N GLN A 563 30.96 18.73 -17.11
CA GLN A 563 31.62 17.43 -17.13
C GLN A 563 32.73 17.44 -18.19
N ASN A 564 33.95 17.03 -17.82
CA ASN A 564 35.12 17.01 -18.69
C ASN A 564 35.40 18.35 -19.41
N GLY A 565 35.11 19.49 -18.75
CA GLY A 565 35.28 20.83 -19.32
C GLY A 565 34.19 21.27 -20.32
N ASN A 566 33.09 20.52 -20.42
CA ASN A 566 31.94 20.85 -21.26
C ASN A 566 30.70 21.10 -20.39
N PRO A 567 29.84 22.09 -20.69
CA PRO A 567 28.56 22.27 -20.02
C PRO A 567 27.66 21.02 -20.12
N VAL A 568 26.98 20.68 -19.03
CA VAL A 568 26.04 19.55 -18.99
C VAL A 568 24.69 19.95 -19.57
N ASP A 569 24.30 19.32 -20.67
CA ASP A 569 22.96 19.43 -21.25
C ASP A 569 21.92 18.74 -20.35
N ALA A 570 21.17 19.55 -19.60
CA ALA A 570 20.08 19.11 -18.74
C ALA A 570 18.69 19.32 -19.36
N SER A 571 18.61 19.55 -20.68
CA SER A 571 17.32 19.64 -21.38
C SER A 571 16.59 18.29 -21.36
N GLY A 572 15.27 18.31 -21.18
CA GLY A 572 14.47 17.09 -21.07
C GLY A 572 13.01 17.31 -21.42
N GLU A 573 12.23 16.24 -21.31
CA GLU A 573 10.81 16.24 -21.67
C GLU A 573 9.98 15.30 -20.79
N VAL A 574 8.78 15.76 -20.42
CA VAL A 574 7.74 14.90 -19.85
C VAL A 574 6.89 14.36 -21.02
N LEU A 575 6.88 13.04 -21.20
CA LEU A 575 6.14 12.35 -22.26
C LEU A 575 5.00 11.49 -21.71
N SER A 576 3.93 11.27 -22.48
CA SER A 576 2.84 10.31 -22.15
C SER A 576 2.19 10.52 -20.77
N SER A 577 2.08 11.77 -20.32
CA SER A 577 1.32 12.20 -19.15
C SER A 577 -0.05 12.76 -19.57
N SER A 578 -1.01 12.84 -18.65
CA SER A 578 -2.36 13.37 -18.91
C SER A 578 -2.41 14.89 -19.03
N ALA A 579 -1.63 15.64 -18.24
CA ALA A 579 -1.70 17.11 -18.20
C ALA A 579 -0.34 17.83 -18.09
N THR A 580 0.79 17.11 -18.13
CA THR A 580 2.14 17.62 -17.74
C THR A 580 3.17 17.55 -18.88
N ASN A 581 2.76 17.23 -20.10
CA ASN A 581 3.68 16.95 -21.22
C ASN A 581 4.57 18.13 -21.65
N GLY A 582 5.60 17.83 -22.44
CA GLY A 582 6.47 18.79 -23.11
C GLY A 582 7.78 19.05 -22.38
N THR A 583 8.60 19.92 -22.96
CA THR A 583 10.00 20.16 -22.55
C THR A 583 10.18 20.93 -21.24
N PHE A 584 11.43 20.94 -20.77
CA PHE A 584 12.02 21.77 -19.71
C PHE A 584 13.56 21.79 -19.90
N ASN A 585 14.25 22.71 -19.23
CA ASN A 585 15.72 22.75 -19.12
C ASN A 585 16.19 22.73 -17.66
N GLY A 586 16.84 21.65 -17.24
CA GLY A 586 17.27 21.45 -15.87
C GLY A 586 16.15 21.08 -14.89
N VAL A 587 16.55 20.66 -13.69
CA VAL A 587 15.63 20.25 -12.62
C VAL A 587 14.76 21.39 -12.10
N ASP A 588 15.22 22.65 -12.18
CA ASP A 588 14.47 23.81 -11.67
C ASP A 588 13.23 24.10 -12.53
N GLU A 589 13.35 24.09 -13.86
CA GLU A 589 12.19 24.18 -14.76
C GLU A 589 11.27 22.95 -14.63
N LEU A 590 11.84 21.75 -14.48
CA LEU A 590 11.06 20.53 -14.22
C LEU A 590 10.27 20.64 -12.91
N GLN A 591 10.86 21.17 -11.83
CA GLN A 591 10.19 21.37 -10.55
C GLN A 591 9.08 22.43 -10.64
N GLN A 592 9.33 23.57 -11.28
CA GLN A 592 8.30 24.58 -11.53
C GLN A 592 7.11 24.01 -12.32
N LYS A 593 7.38 23.13 -13.29
CA LYS A 593 6.37 22.42 -14.08
C LYS A 593 5.60 21.37 -13.28
N LEU A 594 6.27 20.61 -12.41
CA LEU A 594 5.64 19.64 -11.52
C LEU A 594 4.79 20.32 -10.43
N ALA A 595 5.22 21.45 -9.88
CA ALA A 595 4.47 22.22 -8.90
C ALA A 595 3.08 22.65 -9.41
N GLN A 596 3.01 23.03 -10.69
CA GLN A 596 1.78 23.48 -11.36
C GLN A 596 0.95 22.33 -11.96
N SER A 597 1.48 21.10 -11.97
CA SER A 597 0.89 19.96 -12.68
C SER A 597 -0.41 19.44 -12.04
N PRO A 598 -1.52 19.37 -12.81
CA PRO A 598 -2.73 18.70 -12.37
C PRO A 598 -2.51 17.21 -12.03
N ASP A 599 -1.58 16.54 -12.73
CA ASP A 599 -1.22 15.13 -12.48
C ASP A 599 -0.51 14.98 -11.13
N VAL A 600 0.36 15.93 -10.76
CA VAL A 600 1.08 15.93 -9.47
C VAL A 600 0.12 16.21 -8.32
N HIS A 601 -0.83 17.15 -8.47
CA HIS A 601 -1.86 17.38 -7.45
C HIS A 601 -2.70 16.13 -7.21
N ALA A 602 -3.05 15.41 -8.29
CA ALA A 602 -3.82 14.17 -8.22
C ALA A 602 -3.01 13.02 -7.60
N CYS A 603 -1.76 12.87 -8.00
CA CYS A 603 -0.89 11.85 -7.44
C CYS A 603 -0.61 12.10 -5.96
N PHE A 604 -0.21 13.30 -5.55
CA PHE A 604 0.07 13.63 -4.15
C PHE A 604 -1.16 13.37 -3.25
N SER A 605 -2.35 13.69 -3.74
CA SER A 605 -3.63 13.32 -3.09
C SER A 605 -3.80 11.79 -2.99
N LYS A 606 -3.50 11.03 -4.05
CA LYS A 606 -3.53 9.55 -4.01
C LYS A 606 -2.48 8.97 -3.06
N GLN A 607 -1.28 9.54 -2.98
CA GLN A 607 -0.24 9.08 -2.05
C GLN A 607 -0.66 9.28 -0.59
N TRP A 608 -1.25 10.43 -0.25
CA TRP A 608 -1.81 10.66 1.09
C TRP A 608 -2.99 9.74 1.42
N LEU A 609 -3.86 9.46 0.44
CA LEU A 609 -4.96 8.50 0.60
C LEU A 609 -4.43 7.06 0.82
N ARG A 610 -3.42 6.65 0.06
CA ARG A 610 -2.73 5.36 0.21
C ARG A 610 -2.08 5.24 1.59
N PHE A 611 -1.32 6.24 2.03
CA PHE A 611 -0.66 6.23 3.34
C PHE A 611 -1.67 6.25 4.50
N GLY A 612 -2.66 7.15 4.46
CA GLY A 612 -3.63 7.31 5.55
C GLY A 612 -4.51 6.06 5.76
N TYR A 613 -4.88 5.37 4.69
CA TYR A 613 -5.79 4.21 4.75
C TYR A 613 -5.16 2.86 4.40
N GLY A 614 -3.89 2.79 4.00
CA GLY A 614 -3.28 1.55 3.53
C GLY A 614 -3.94 0.94 2.28
N VAL A 615 -4.55 1.75 1.41
CA VAL A 615 -5.18 1.30 0.14
C VAL A 615 -4.20 1.32 -1.03
N SER A 616 -4.51 0.62 -2.13
CA SER A 616 -3.52 0.35 -3.19
C SER A 616 -4.04 0.16 -4.62
N GLY A 617 -5.36 0.21 -4.87
CA GLY A 617 -5.99 -0.26 -6.09
C GLY A 617 -6.48 0.83 -7.06
N ASP A 618 -7.64 0.58 -7.67
CA ASP A 618 -8.38 1.52 -8.54
C ASP A 618 -9.82 1.75 -8.07
N ASP A 619 -10.21 1.13 -6.95
CA ASP A 619 -11.50 1.33 -6.28
C ASP A 619 -11.53 2.69 -5.57
N GLU A 620 -10.38 3.18 -5.10
CA GLU A 620 -10.25 4.52 -4.54
C GLU A 620 -10.29 5.66 -5.59
N ALA A 621 -10.37 5.36 -6.89
CA ALA A 621 -10.17 6.33 -7.97
C ALA A 621 -11.20 7.48 -7.99
N CYS A 622 -12.37 7.30 -7.36
CA CYS A 622 -13.37 8.35 -7.22
C CYS A 622 -13.07 9.27 -6.03
N VAL A 623 -12.85 8.69 -4.84
CA VAL A 623 -12.52 9.47 -3.62
C VAL A 623 -11.18 10.19 -3.76
N SER A 624 -10.20 9.60 -4.44
CA SER A 624 -8.93 10.26 -4.79
C SER A 624 -9.15 11.50 -5.67
N ARG A 625 -10.17 11.51 -6.54
CA ARG A 625 -10.52 12.67 -7.38
C ARG A 625 -11.19 13.76 -6.57
N GLN A 626 -12.18 13.41 -5.75
CA GLN A 626 -12.81 14.35 -4.80
C GLN A 626 -11.76 15.03 -3.91
N LEU A 627 -10.85 14.24 -3.32
CA LEU A 627 -9.78 14.74 -2.46
C LEU A 627 -8.86 15.71 -3.22
N THR A 628 -8.52 15.39 -4.48
CA THR A 628 -7.72 16.28 -5.35
C THR A 628 -8.43 17.60 -5.63
N ASP A 629 -9.73 17.57 -5.90
CA ASP A 629 -10.48 18.79 -6.23
C ASP A 629 -10.71 19.66 -4.99
N THR A 630 -10.91 19.06 -3.80
CA THR A 630 -10.87 19.75 -2.50
C THR A 630 -9.49 20.37 -2.23
N PHE A 631 -8.42 19.63 -2.45
CA PHE A 631 -7.04 20.10 -2.26
C PHE A 631 -6.69 21.30 -3.14
N ARG A 632 -7.11 21.29 -4.42
CA ARG A 632 -6.99 22.46 -5.33
C ARG A 632 -7.81 23.65 -4.84
N GLN A 633 -9.04 23.45 -4.36
CA GLN A 633 -9.88 24.50 -3.79
C GLN A 633 -9.28 25.11 -2.51
N GLN A 634 -8.55 24.32 -1.73
CA GLN A 634 -7.80 24.73 -0.53
C GLN A 634 -6.41 25.32 -0.86
N GLY A 635 -6.18 25.77 -2.10
CA GLY A 635 -4.92 26.41 -2.51
C GLY A 635 -3.70 25.47 -2.49
N LEU A 636 -3.92 24.15 -2.58
CA LEU A 636 -2.89 23.11 -2.50
C LEU A 636 -2.14 23.08 -1.15
N SER A 637 -2.83 23.46 -0.07
CA SER A 637 -2.36 23.33 1.31
C SER A 637 -2.28 21.86 1.76
N ILE A 638 -1.08 21.39 2.07
CA ILE A 638 -0.79 20.05 2.58
C ILE A 638 -1.47 19.81 3.94
N PRO A 639 -1.44 20.74 4.93
CA PRO A 639 -2.22 20.57 6.16
C PRO A 639 -3.71 20.31 5.91
N GLU A 640 -4.33 21.08 5.02
CA GLU A 640 -5.75 20.94 4.71
C GLU A 640 -6.06 19.65 3.93
N LEU A 641 -5.13 19.16 3.10
CA LEU A 641 -5.23 17.83 2.47
C LEU A 641 -5.29 16.70 3.51
N VAL A 642 -4.37 16.69 4.48
CA VAL A 642 -4.33 15.65 5.53
C VAL A 642 -5.56 15.73 6.43
N ILE A 643 -6.01 16.94 6.77
CA ILE A 643 -7.28 17.15 7.50
C ILE A 643 -8.48 16.68 6.65
N SER A 644 -8.48 16.92 5.33
CA SER A 644 -9.58 16.56 4.44
C SER A 644 -9.77 15.05 4.29
N LEU A 645 -8.74 14.22 4.51
CA LEU A 645 -8.90 12.77 4.66
C LEU A 645 -9.96 12.45 5.73
N THR A 646 -9.89 13.09 6.89
CA THR A 646 -10.81 12.84 8.02
C THR A 646 -12.26 13.20 7.74
N GLN A 647 -12.52 13.98 6.68
CA GLN A 647 -13.85 14.46 6.29
C GLN A 647 -14.47 13.60 5.17
N LEU A 648 -13.76 12.58 4.68
CA LEU A 648 -14.30 11.61 3.72
C LEU A 648 -15.26 10.65 4.44
N PRO A 649 -16.35 10.16 3.78
CA PRO A 649 -17.27 9.18 4.38
C PRO A 649 -16.56 7.90 4.84
N ARG A 650 -15.49 7.50 4.14
CA ARG A 650 -14.62 6.37 4.49
C ARG A 650 -13.84 6.55 5.79
N PHE A 651 -13.86 7.72 6.43
CA PHE A 651 -13.23 7.90 7.73
C PHE A 651 -14.13 7.36 8.86
N THR A 652 -15.45 7.58 8.76
CA THR A 652 -16.42 7.18 9.79
C THR A 652 -17.29 5.98 9.39
N GLN A 653 -17.26 5.53 8.14
CA GLN A 653 -18.06 4.40 7.65
C GLN A 653 -17.24 3.34 6.93
N ARG A 654 -17.77 2.11 6.87
CA ARG A 654 -17.24 0.97 6.12
C ARG A 654 -18.35 0.21 5.38
N LEU A 655 -17.99 -0.48 4.31
CA LEU A 655 -18.80 -1.50 3.64
C LEU A 655 -18.51 -2.86 4.29
N GLY A 656 -19.54 -3.63 4.60
CA GLY A 656 -19.42 -5.05 4.87
C GLY A 656 -19.09 -5.84 3.60
N ASP A 657 -18.80 -7.12 3.76
CA ASP A 657 -18.74 -8.02 2.62
C ASP A 657 -20.15 -8.22 2.03
N THR A 658 -20.21 -8.44 0.72
CA THR A 658 -21.42 -8.75 -0.03
C THR A 658 -21.77 -10.24 -0.03
N SER A 659 -20.93 -11.10 0.57
CA SER A 659 -21.31 -12.48 0.87
C SER A 659 -22.44 -12.51 1.91
N GLY A 660 -23.50 -13.28 1.62
CA GLY A 660 -24.78 -13.23 2.33
C GLY A 660 -24.83 -13.93 3.69
N THR A 661 -23.74 -13.94 4.47
CA THR A 661 -23.71 -14.54 5.81
C THR A 661 -24.18 -13.54 6.86
N VAL A 662 -25.12 -13.96 7.71
CA VAL A 662 -25.61 -13.13 8.82
C VAL A 662 -24.57 -13.13 9.93
N ASP A 663 -24.15 -11.93 10.37
CA ASP A 663 -23.17 -11.70 11.43
C ASP A 663 -23.57 -12.48 12.71
N PRO A 664 -22.81 -13.50 13.15
CA PRO A 664 -23.13 -14.27 14.34
C PRO A 664 -22.83 -13.43 15.58
N GLY A 665 -23.86 -12.75 16.07
CA GLY A 665 -23.80 -11.88 17.25
C GLY A 665 -23.16 -12.53 18.48
N PRO A 666 -22.66 -11.71 19.43
CA PRO A 666 -21.61 -12.09 20.39
C PRO A 666 -21.95 -13.35 21.20
N GLY A 667 -21.36 -14.47 20.77
CA GLY A 667 -21.60 -15.78 21.34
C GLY A 667 -21.06 -15.91 22.78
N THR A 668 -21.97 -16.08 23.74
CA THR A 668 -21.63 -16.40 25.13
C THR A 668 -21.01 -17.79 25.22
N GLY A 669 -19.74 -17.88 25.61
CA GLY A 669 -19.03 -19.16 25.69
C GLY A 669 -19.62 -20.12 26.73
N GLY A 670 -19.97 -21.33 26.30
CA GLY A 670 -20.40 -22.43 27.17
C GLY A 670 -19.35 -23.56 27.21
N ASN A 671 -18.86 -23.89 28.40
CA ASN A 671 -17.87 -24.94 28.63
C ASN A 671 -18.54 -26.21 29.21
N THR A 672 -18.34 -27.36 28.58
CA THR A 672 -18.52 -28.68 29.19
C THR A 672 -17.46 -29.65 28.70
N GLY A 673 -16.60 -30.15 29.60
CA GLY A 673 -15.57 -31.15 29.30
C GLY A 673 -15.85 -32.54 29.92
N GLY A 674 -15.25 -33.57 29.33
CA GLY A 674 -15.28 -34.97 29.79
C GLY A 674 -14.88 -35.94 28.65
N GLY A 675 -14.35 -37.15 28.90
CA GLY A 675 -14.13 -37.77 30.21
C GLY A 675 -13.51 -39.19 30.24
N ASN A 676 -12.49 -39.48 29.40
CA ASN A 676 -11.57 -40.63 29.52
C ASN A 676 -12.06 -42.07 29.18
N THR A 677 -11.10 -42.98 28.97
CA THR A 677 -11.14 -44.46 28.81
C THR A 677 -11.62 -45.04 27.45
N GLY A 678 -11.03 -46.12 26.90
CA GLY A 678 -9.71 -46.72 27.19
C GLY A 678 -9.47 -48.18 26.72
N GLY A 679 -8.41 -48.43 25.94
CA GLY A 679 -7.70 -49.72 25.82
C GLY A 679 -8.11 -50.72 24.72
N GLY A 680 -7.13 -51.49 24.21
CA GLY A 680 -7.33 -52.66 23.33
C GLY A 680 -6.25 -52.84 22.23
N ASN A 681 -5.52 -53.96 22.21
CA ASN A 681 -4.41 -54.24 21.27
C ASN A 681 -4.48 -55.69 20.74
N THR A 682 -4.35 -55.90 19.42
CA THR A 682 -3.73 -57.09 18.82
C THR A 682 -3.38 -56.90 17.34
N GLY A 683 -2.20 -57.41 16.92
CA GLY A 683 -1.97 -57.97 15.57
C GLY A 683 -1.45 -57.02 14.50
N GLY A 684 -0.36 -57.41 13.83
CA GLY A 684 0.21 -56.70 12.67
C GLY A 684 0.28 -57.58 11.42
N GLY A 685 0.37 -56.95 10.25
CA GLY A 685 0.50 -57.62 8.96
C GLY A 685 0.80 -56.62 7.85
N THR A 686 1.87 -56.84 7.09
CA THR A 686 2.40 -55.95 6.04
C THR A 686 1.49 -55.83 4.82
N GLY A 687 1.24 -54.61 4.34
CA GLY A 687 0.72 -54.38 2.97
C GLY A 687 -0.05 -53.07 2.77
N THR A 688 0.52 -52.14 2.02
CA THR A 688 -0.16 -50.95 1.45
C THR A 688 -0.31 -51.10 -0.06
N PRO A 689 -1.32 -50.49 -0.70
CA PRO A 689 -2.71 -50.26 -0.26
C PRO A 689 -3.71 -50.85 -1.31
N PRO A 690 -5.03 -50.56 -1.23
CA PRO A 690 -5.53 -49.28 -1.76
C PRO A 690 -6.54 -48.58 -0.83
N PRO A 691 -6.66 -47.24 -0.88
CA PRO A 691 -7.71 -46.50 -0.18
C PRO A 691 -9.01 -46.50 -0.99
N THR A 692 -10.15 -46.78 -0.35
CA THR A 692 -11.49 -46.46 -0.87
C THR A 692 -12.41 -45.99 0.26
N SER A 693 -13.41 -45.12 0.05
CA SER A 693 -14.14 -44.66 -1.16
C SER A 693 -13.28 -43.99 -2.25
N SER A 694 -12.75 -44.74 -3.22
CA SER A 694 -13.42 -45.20 -4.47
C SER A 694 -13.72 -44.12 -5.50
N ASN A 695 -13.86 -42.87 -5.06
CA ASN A 695 -14.26 -41.75 -5.92
C ASN A 695 -13.16 -40.70 -6.07
N ALA A 696 -12.01 -40.83 -5.40
CA ALA A 696 -10.87 -39.91 -5.58
C ALA A 696 -9.72 -40.54 -6.37
N GLN A 697 -9.32 -39.91 -7.47
CA GLN A 697 -7.98 -40.06 -8.05
C GLN A 697 -7.07 -38.96 -7.50
N ILE A 698 -5.95 -39.35 -6.90
CA ILE A 698 -4.96 -38.44 -6.31
C ILE A 698 -3.67 -38.55 -7.11
N SER A 699 -3.08 -37.42 -7.50
CA SER A 699 -1.71 -37.37 -8.03
C SER A 699 -0.87 -36.34 -7.28
N ILE A 700 0.41 -36.64 -7.13
CA ILE A 700 1.37 -35.81 -6.39
C ILE A 700 2.50 -35.46 -7.36
N SER A 701 2.90 -34.19 -7.36
CA SER A 701 4.05 -33.69 -8.12
C SER A 701 5.00 -32.94 -7.19
N VAL A 702 6.30 -33.12 -7.42
CA VAL A 702 7.33 -32.31 -6.77
C VAL A 702 7.24 -30.88 -7.30
N GLN A 703 7.06 -29.92 -6.42
CA GLN A 703 7.09 -28.49 -6.74
C GLN A 703 8.50 -27.93 -6.57
N ASP A 704 9.17 -28.32 -5.47
CA ASP A 704 10.55 -27.98 -5.17
C ASP A 704 11.15 -29.06 -4.25
N ASP A 705 12.46 -29.26 -4.31
CA ASP A 705 13.21 -30.17 -3.44
C ASP A 705 14.66 -29.69 -3.31
N TRP A 706 15.01 -29.21 -2.12
CA TRP A 706 16.33 -28.68 -1.78
C TRP A 706 17.13 -29.64 -0.88
N GLY A 707 16.76 -30.93 -0.87
CA GLY A 707 17.42 -31.99 -0.11
C GLY A 707 17.01 -32.02 1.36
N THR A 708 17.30 -30.96 2.12
CA THR A 708 16.89 -30.84 3.55
C THR A 708 15.41 -30.54 3.74
N GLY A 709 14.66 -30.39 2.65
CA GLY A 709 13.22 -30.26 2.64
C GLY A 709 12.69 -30.21 1.21
N TYR A 710 11.38 -30.24 1.08
CA TYR A 710 10.69 -30.28 -0.19
C TYR A 710 9.30 -29.65 -0.09
N CYS A 711 8.74 -29.32 -1.24
CA CYS A 711 7.34 -28.95 -1.42
C CYS A 711 6.69 -29.83 -2.50
N HIS A 712 5.44 -30.23 -2.28
CA HIS A 712 4.66 -31.05 -3.20
C HIS A 712 3.29 -30.41 -3.45
N ASN A 713 2.86 -30.47 -4.71
CA ASN A 713 1.49 -30.14 -5.12
C ASN A 713 0.70 -31.44 -5.31
N VAL A 714 -0.50 -31.49 -4.74
CA VAL A 714 -1.36 -32.66 -4.65
C VAL A 714 -2.68 -32.34 -5.34
N LYS A 715 -2.92 -32.97 -6.48
CA LYS A 715 -4.19 -32.87 -7.20
C LYS A 715 -5.16 -33.94 -6.69
N VAL A 716 -6.40 -33.54 -6.39
CA VAL A 716 -7.49 -34.44 -5.99
C VAL A 716 -8.60 -34.33 -7.03
N THR A 717 -8.97 -35.44 -7.66
CA THR A 717 -9.92 -35.52 -8.78
C THR A 717 -11.08 -36.45 -8.41
N ASN A 718 -12.33 -36.01 -8.53
CA ASN A 718 -13.48 -36.90 -8.33
C ASN A 718 -13.65 -37.82 -9.57
N SER A 719 -13.29 -39.09 -9.45
CA SER A 719 -13.49 -40.14 -10.45
C SER A 719 -14.78 -40.95 -10.25
N GLY A 720 -15.66 -40.51 -9.34
CA GLY A 720 -16.98 -41.11 -9.08
C GLY A 720 -18.08 -40.56 -9.99
N THR A 721 -19.34 -40.85 -9.64
CA THR A 721 -20.55 -40.43 -10.36
C THR A 721 -21.56 -39.67 -9.48
N ALA A 722 -21.10 -39.15 -8.34
CA ALA A 722 -21.82 -38.26 -7.43
C ALA A 722 -20.81 -37.28 -6.80
N PRO A 723 -21.26 -36.16 -6.20
CA PRO A 723 -20.39 -35.24 -5.48
C PRO A 723 -19.55 -35.93 -4.40
N LEU A 724 -18.37 -35.37 -4.13
CA LEU A 724 -17.37 -35.92 -3.23
C LEU A 724 -16.78 -34.81 -2.35
N VAL A 725 -17.19 -34.76 -1.08
CA VAL A 725 -16.39 -34.08 -0.04
C VAL A 725 -15.11 -34.89 0.16
N TRP A 726 -13.95 -34.33 -0.18
CA TRP A 726 -12.70 -35.09 -0.21
C TRP A 726 -11.89 -35.01 1.09
N THR A 727 -11.11 -36.05 1.30
CA THR A 727 -10.11 -36.16 2.37
C THR A 727 -8.96 -37.01 1.85
N VAL A 728 -7.73 -36.53 2.05
CA VAL A 728 -6.50 -37.15 1.52
C VAL A 728 -5.49 -37.28 2.65
N THR A 729 -5.22 -38.53 3.06
CA THR A 729 -4.16 -38.83 4.02
C THR A 729 -2.89 -39.25 3.29
N LEU A 730 -1.80 -38.52 3.51
CA LEU A 730 -0.47 -38.79 2.96
C LEU A 730 0.52 -39.13 4.09
N THR A 731 1.49 -39.98 3.78
CA THR A 731 2.71 -40.11 4.58
C THR A 731 3.70 -39.04 4.14
N ILE A 732 4.23 -38.28 5.09
CA ILE A 732 5.26 -37.26 4.88
C ILE A 732 6.62 -37.79 5.34
N GLU A 733 7.65 -37.52 4.54
CA GLU A 733 9.04 -37.76 4.90
C GLU A 733 9.55 -36.56 5.72
N GLY A 734 10.04 -36.82 6.93
CA GLY A 734 10.44 -35.77 7.86
C GLY A 734 9.25 -35.04 8.53
N THR A 735 9.43 -33.75 8.80
CA THR A 735 8.51 -32.91 9.58
C THR A 735 7.72 -31.99 8.66
N PHE A 736 6.39 -32.04 8.74
CA PHE A 736 5.50 -31.09 8.05
C PHE A 736 5.76 -29.64 8.52
N THR A 737 5.77 -28.68 7.58
CA THR A 737 5.93 -27.25 7.90
C THR A 737 4.65 -26.45 7.68
N HIS A 738 4.06 -26.51 6.49
CA HIS A 738 2.79 -25.85 6.18
C HIS A 738 2.11 -26.48 4.96
N ALA A 739 0.82 -26.13 4.78
CA ALA A 739 0.04 -26.42 3.58
C ALA A 739 -0.74 -25.18 3.12
N TRP A 740 -1.28 -25.23 1.91
CA TRP A 740 -2.18 -24.21 1.35
C TRP A 740 -3.26 -24.86 0.50
N SER A 741 -4.40 -24.18 0.35
CA SER A 741 -5.61 -24.67 -0.32
C SER A 741 -6.22 -25.96 0.27
N ALA A 742 -5.85 -26.30 1.50
CA ALA A 742 -6.42 -27.38 2.30
C ALA A 742 -6.36 -27.02 3.80
N ASN A 743 -7.33 -27.52 4.57
CA ASN A 743 -7.16 -27.74 6.00
C ASN A 743 -6.22 -28.95 6.21
N SER A 744 -5.40 -28.96 7.26
CA SER A 744 -4.46 -30.07 7.53
C SER A 744 -4.40 -30.48 9.00
N THR A 745 -4.26 -31.78 9.24
CA THR A 745 -4.12 -32.38 10.58
C THR A 745 -3.02 -33.45 10.55
N HIS A 746 -2.23 -33.56 11.62
CA HIS A 746 -0.95 -34.28 11.61
C HIS A 746 -0.85 -35.23 12.81
N SER A 747 -0.39 -36.46 12.56
CA SER A 747 -0.21 -37.50 13.58
C SER A 747 1.02 -38.34 13.24
N GLY A 748 2.15 -37.99 13.85
CA GLY A 748 3.46 -38.47 13.42
C GLY A 748 3.70 -38.15 11.93
N ASN A 749 4.19 -39.12 11.17
CA ASN A 749 4.43 -38.97 9.74
C ASN A 749 3.16 -39.02 8.86
N GLN A 750 1.95 -39.24 9.41
CA GLN A 750 0.71 -39.11 8.64
C GLN A 750 0.14 -37.69 8.73
N SER A 751 -0.27 -37.16 7.58
CA SER A 751 -0.94 -35.88 7.44
C SER A 751 -2.22 -36.04 6.64
N THR A 752 -3.35 -35.70 7.25
CA THR A 752 -4.68 -35.75 6.64
C THR A 752 -5.09 -34.35 6.24
N PHE A 753 -5.34 -34.18 4.95
CA PHE A 753 -5.77 -32.96 4.31
C PHE A 753 -7.25 -33.05 3.94
N THR A 754 -8.01 -31.99 4.21
CA THR A 754 -9.40 -31.82 3.76
C THR A 754 -9.51 -30.48 3.04
N GLY A 755 -10.58 -30.27 2.29
CA GLY A 755 -10.80 -28.96 1.69
C GLY A 755 -11.05 -27.85 2.72
N LEU A 756 -11.08 -26.64 2.17
CA LEU A 756 -11.61 -25.41 2.76
C LEU A 756 -13.01 -25.19 2.15
N ASP A 757 -13.82 -24.33 2.77
CA ASP A 757 -15.23 -24.05 2.43
C ASP A 757 -15.52 -23.58 0.98
N TRP A 758 -14.47 -23.42 0.16
CA TRP A 758 -14.51 -23.03 -1.25
C TRP A 758 -13.98 -24.11 -2.21
N ASN A 759 -13.52 -25.26 -1.71
CA ASN A 759 -12.99 -26.36 -2.53
C ASN A 759 -13.13 -27.77 -1.92
N ASP A 760 -13.94 -27.97 -0.87
CA ASP A 760 -14.06 -29.24 -0.14
C ASP A 760 -14.95 -30.28 -0.81
N GLU A 761 -16.04 -29.87 -1.45
CA GLU A 761 -16.86 -30.73 -2.33
C GLU A 761 -16.41 -30.63 -3.81
N LEU A 762 -16.39 -31.78 -4.51
CA LEU A 762 -16.04 -31.91 -5.92
C LEU A 762 -17.12 -32.67 -6.69
N GLU A 763 -17.61 -32.12 -7.80
CA GLU A 763 -18.56 -32.80 -8.69
C GLU A 763 -17.89 -33.92 -9.54
N PRO A 764 -18.63 -34.88 -10.14
CA PRO A 764 -18.08 -35.94 -10.98
C PRO A 764 -17.18 -35.43 -12.12
N GLY A 765 -15.91 -35.83 -12.08
CA GLY A 765 -14.86 -35.41 -13.02
C GLY A 765 -14.13 -34.12 -12.64
N GLU A 766 -14.56 -33.40 -11.60
CA GLU A 766 -13.92 -32.17 -11.12
C GLU A 766 -12.57 -32.46 -10.45
N SER A 767 -11.75 -31.42 -10.26
CA SER A 767 -10.53 -31.52 -9.46
C SER A 767 -10.17 -30.22 -8.76
N THR A 768 -9.70 -30.34 -7.51
CA THR A 768 -8.96 -29.29 -6.81
C THR A 768 -7.46 -29.63 -6.75
N SER A 769 -6.65 -28.72 -6.23
CA SER A 769 -5.26 -29.00 -5.86
C SER A 769 -4.87 -28.22 -4.61
N PHE A 770 -4.15 -28.89 -3.72
CA PHE A 770 -3.56 -28.32 -2.52
C PHE A 770 -2.07 -28.65 -2.50
N GLY A 771 -1.27 -27.89 -1.77
CA GLY A 771 0.15 -28.21 -1.62
C GLY A 771 0.61 -28.18 -0.18
N PHE A 772 1.74 -28.82 0.07
CA PHE A 772 2.38 -28.87 1.37
C PHE A 772 3.91 -28.87 1.24
N CYS A 773 4.59 -28.44 2.30
CA CYS A 773 6.04 -28.52 2.41
C CYS A 773 6.45 -29.26 3.70
N ALA A 774 7.65 -29.85 3.68
CA ALA A 774 8.23 -30.59 4.80
C ALA A 774 9.76 -30.46 4.82
N THR A 775 10.38 -30.69 5.98
CA THR A 775 11.84 -30.74 6.17
C THR A 775 12.28 -32.13 6.59
N ARG A 776 13.34 -32.67 5.96
CA ARG A 776 13.84 -34.03 6.16
C ARG A 776 14.81 -34.14 7.35
#